data_AF-A0A7I9ZFX5-F1
#
_entry.id   AF-A0A7I9ZFX5-F1
#
_cell.length_a   1.000
_cell.length_b   1.000
_cell.length_c   1.000
_cell.angle_alpha   90.00
_cell.angle_beta   90.00
_cell.angle_gamma   90.00
#
_symmetry.space_group_name_H-M   'P 1'
#
loop_
_entity.id
_entity.type
_entity.pdbx_description
1 polymer ?
#
loop_
_entity_poly.entity_id
_entity_poly.type
_entity_poly.pdbx_seq_one_letter_code
_entity_poly.pdbx_strand_id
1 'polypeptide(L)'
;MSDRQDGGGDTDPDSTKSSSSTKSGTRSSRTPTQDKDSAIPGRKDGNAEERAGRPDGSVGDSDTAAGDSDDEQVDASSGADNTDAPAPVAPEAPEAPEAPEASDSSDPTNNTPERNVRPVQAPRTNPTEAESRPANNPTPVAPVGQLAGALSLAVREIDNIPPANPASPTVGTGLFVPINSLFAFGGRCGLICDGADGTAAHVNGVSGGWLVGNGGAGWSSTLAGVAGGNGGHGGLVSGNGGIGGAGGLGAAGGRGGNAGLLAGRGGNGGAGGAGVNGQVGTTGVNGGRGGDGTAGGNGGAGGHGALLFGVGGAGGAGGAGGIGGAGAHGVDAALNSEDNGGPGGEGGAGGAGGIGGAGGHGSLLLGRGGAGGSGGAAGLGGAGGYGGTGGATVITLPDGSIVDSGAVGGAAGLGGAAGLAGAGGRGGSGGVLGRPGAAGVSGATGSTGSDGDDGGAGGLGGRLPYFDLDNATPEQLALYNEILAIAIPTQAATGIQLLDADGRLIGPLNAYIYNSTIGKALFGVGNTLASASLSPSIREIAILASGGLWGSAYELYAHKLVATLYGVPQDAIESLANGQAPVGLTGDDLLAAQFVQELTSTYRVSDALYEAAVDAFGLTGVVDLVNVTGTYLGVSLLLNALELQGPESAGPGVLPTPNPPPFPADGPNGLGGRLPLLDLTSATPQQVALAEAMLAIAVPTQAATGIQLVSPEGQLIGPLNAYLYNPTIGEALFGVGNSFASASLTPQVKEIVILSVGGLWGSAYEVYAHELVAGLYNVPQDAIALLASGQAPIGAGLTDNELIAAQFVQELVSTYRVNDELYHAAEAAFGHQGLVDIINLAGTYLGASLVLNAFEIPVPPDATTTNGNS
;
A
#
# COMPACT_ATOMS: atom_id res chain seq x y z
N MET A 1 44.27 1.05 -66.82
CA MET A 1 42.84 1.17 -66.48
C MET A 1 42.82 1.73 -65.06
N SER A 2 43.24 2.97 -64.81
CA SER A 2 42.88 4.27 -65.45
C SER A 2 41.58 4.80 -64.85
N ASP A 3 41.51 5.98 -64.23
CA ASP A 3 42.49 7.07 -63.97
C ASP A 3 42.31 7.57 -62.50
N ARG A 4 43.18 8.32 -61.80
CA ARG A 4 43.78 9.67 -62.02
C ARG A 4 42.72 10.77 -62.30
N GLN A 5 42.78 11.98 -61.74
CA GLN A 5 43.87 12.67 -61.00
C GLN A 5 43.35 13.88 -60.15
N ASP A 6 44.26 14.47 -59.36
CA ASP A 6 44.29 15.84 -58.80
C ASP A 6 43.32 16.24 -57.63
N GLY A 7 43.68 17.17 -56.72
CA GLY A 7 45.02 17.75 -56.46
C GLY A 7 45.02 19.14 -55.75
N GLY A 8 45.78 19.30 -54.66
CA GLY A 8 46.04 20.58 -53.97
C GLY A 8 44.91 21.08 -53.05
N GLY A 9 45.13 22.05 -52.15
CA GLY A 9 46.37 22.77 -51.81
C GLY A 9 46.09 24.03 -50.95
N ASP A 10 47.11 24.50 -50.22
CA ASP A 10 47.20 25.76 -49.43
C ASP A 10 46.16 25.91 -48.27
N THR A 11 46.48 25.98 -46.96
CA THR A 11 47.47 26.75 -46.15
C THR A 11 47.18 28.25 -45.98
N ASP A 12 46.83 28.66 -44.75
CA ASP A 12 47.56 29.59 -43.86
C ASP A 12 48.20 30.91 -44.39
N PRO A 13 48.53 31.91 -43.54
CA PRO A 13 48.10 32.18 -42.15
C PRO A 13 47.88 33.70 -41.82
N ASP A 14 47.72 33.99 -40.53
CA ASP A 14 48.35 35.09 -39.77
C ASP A 14 47.81 36.57 -39.81
N SER A 15 47.70 37.11 -38.59
CA SER A 15 48.22 38.43 -38.18
C SER A 15 47.29 39.65 -37.91
N THR A 16 47.70 40.37 -36.86
CA THR A 16 47.59 41.83 -36.61
C THR A 16 46.29 42.51 -36.11
N LYS A 17 46.28 42.73 -34.78
CA LYS A 17 46.40 44.05 -34.12
C LYS A 17 45.44 45.21 -34.51
N SER A 18 44.64 45.59 -33.51
CA SER A 18 44.69 46.92 -32.84
C SER A 18 43.88 48.13 -33.37
N SER A 19 43.04 48.63 -32.44
CA SER A 19 42.79 50.05 -32.09
C SER A 19 42.14 51.03 -33.09
N SER A 20 40.88 51.39 -32.81
CA SER A 20 40.37 52.76 -32.55
C SER A 20 38.83 52.73 -32.46
N SER A 21 38.08 53.55 -31.72
CA SER A 21 38.33 54.54 -30.64
C SER A 21 36.97 54.75 -29.89
N THR A 22 36.70 55.65 -28.91
CA THR A 22 37.24 56.97 -28.52
C THR A 22 36.78 57.36 -27.09
N LYS A 23 37.34 58.46 -26.56
CA LYS A 23 36.77 59.40 -25.55
C LYS A 23 36.49 58.92 -24.11
N SER A 24 37.36 59.41 -23.23
CA SER A 24 37.13 59.64 -21.80
C SER A 24 36.06 60.71 -21.50
N GLY A 25 35.34 60.56 -20.38
CA GLY A 25 35.51 61.51 -19.26
C GLY A 25 34.39 62.49 -18.87
N THR A 26 33.62 62.15 -17.82
CA THR A 26 32.80 63.05 -16.95
C THR A 26 31.60 63.76 -17.62
N ARG A 27 30.51 64.15 -16.93
CA ARG A 27 30.38 64.72 -15.57
C ARG A 27 28.92 64.65 -15.04
N SER A 28 28.76 64.76 -13.72
CA SER A 28 27.49 64.88 -12.96
C SER A 28 26.45 65.89 -13.51
N SER A 29 25.13 65.59 -13.42
CA SER A 29 24.21 66.27 -12.46
C SER A 29 22.68 66.00 -12.60
N ARG A 30 21.99 66.02 -11.43
CA ARG A 30 20.64 66.61 -11.13
C ARG A 30 19.31 66.12 -11.77
N THR A 31 18.56 65.40 -10.93
CA THR A 31 17.19 65.66 -10.37
C THR A 31 16.72 67.14 -10.25
N PRO A 32 15.49 67.50 -9.75
CA PRO A 32 14.26 66.72 -9.40
C PRO A 32 12.91 67.41 -9.79
N THR A 33 11.78 66.84 -9.34
CA THR A 33 10.68 67.59 -8.67
C THR A 33 10.37 66.88 -7.34
N GLN A 34 10.66 67.48 -6.17
CA GLN A 34 9.72 68.22 -5.29
C GLN A 34 8.56 67.37 -4.76
N ASP A 35 8.20 67.31 -3.47
CA ASP A 35 8.58 68.00 -2.20
C ASP A 35 8.09 67.04 -1.06
N LYS A 36 8.35 67.08 0.27
CA LYS A 36 9.06 67.88 1.31
C LYS A 36 8.95 67.08 2.64
N ASP A 37 9.46 67.36 3.86
CA ASP A 37 10.54 68.15 4.53
C ASP A 37 10.56 67.58 6.01
N SER A 38 11.55 67.69 6.91
CA SER A 38 12.92 68.22 6.91
C SER A 38 13.70 67.73 8.16
N ALA A 39 14.96 68.18 8.29
CA ALA A 39 15.80 68.25 9.52
C ALA A 39 16.39 66.97 10.19
N ILE A 40 17.63 67.13 10.65
CA ILE A 40 18.57 66.20 11.36
C ILE A 40 19.33 67.14 12.34
N PRO A 41 19.58 66.87 13.66
CA PRO A 41 20.55 65.84 14.09
C PRO A 41 20.51 65.25 15.55
N GLY A 42 21.08 64.05 15.72
CA GLY A 42 22.24 63.85 16.61
C GLY A 42 22.10 63.43 18.09
N ARG A 43 22.81 62.34 18.44
CA ARG A 43 23.52 62.03 19.71
C ARG A 43 22.78 61.98 21.07
N LYS A 44 22.82 60.75 21.63
CA LYS A 44 23.26 60.35 22.99
C LYS A 44 22.35 60.51 24.22
N ASP A 45 22.39 59.43 25.03
CA ASP A 45 22.26 59.30 26.50
C ASP A 45 20.89 59.58 27.17
N GLY A 46 20.31 58.55 27.83
CA GLY A 46 19.15 58.68 28.73
C GLY A 46 18.52 57.33 29.14
N ASN A 47 18.46 57.02 30.44
CA ASN A 47 17.82 55.82 31.00
C ASN A 47 16.36 56.08 31.42
N ALA A 48 15.50 55.06 31.34
CA ALA A 48 14.57 54.68 32.43
C ALA A 48 13.97 53.27 32.21
N GLU A 49 14.02 52.47 33.29
CA GLU A 49 13.00 51.59 33.90
C GLU A 49 11.67 51.34 33.13
N GLU A 50 11.03 50.16 33.19
CA GLU A 50 11.17 48.95 34.02
C GLU A 50 10.70 47.70 33.19
N ARG A 51 10.66 46.42 33.60
CA ARG A 51 10.78 45.66 34.87
C ARG A 51 11.34 44.25 34.58
N ALA A 52 11.85 43.53 35.59
CA ALA A 52 12.34 42.15 35.49
C ALA A 52 11.62 41.18 36.45
N GLY A 53 11.79 39.85 36.30
CA GLY A 53 11.25 38.88 37.27
C GLY A 53 11.26 37.37 36.95
N ARG A 54 12.42 36.76 36.63
CA ARG A 54 12.73 35.39 37.14
C ARG A 54 13.40 35.56 38.52
N PRO A 55 13.48 34.51 39.38
CA PRO A 55 14.70 33.71 39.37
C PRO A 55 14.50 32.20 39.68
N ASP A 56 15.62 31.49 39.71
CA ASP A 56 15.84 30.07 40.06
C ASP A 56 16.50 29.98 41.47
N GLY A 57 16.57 28.79 42.11
CA GLY A 57 17.29 28.67 43.41
C GLY A 57 17.05 27.48 44.37
N SER A 58 17.27 26.24 43.93
CA SER A 58 18.11 25.20 44.61
C SER A 58 17.97 24.74 46.12
N VAL A 59 18.12 23.41 46.33
CA VAL A 59 18.57 22.63 47.53
C VAL A 59 17.62 22.43 48.75
N GLY A 60 17.47 21.18 49.24
CA GLY A 60 17.21 20.88 50.66
C GLY A 60 16.42 19.60 51.06
N ASP A 61 17.13 18.48 51.24
CA ASP A 61 16.92 17.34 52.18
C ASP A 61 15.59 16.54 52.37
N SER A 62 15.79 15.23 52.59
CA SER A 62 15.04 14.15 53.31
C SER A 62 13.67 14.45 53.99
N ASP A 63 12.73 13.50 54.14
CA ASP A 63 12.96 12.13 54.67
C ASP A 63 11.78 11.12 54.51
N THR A 64 12.12 9.82 54.45
CA THR A 64 11.35 8.56 54.76
C THR A 64 9.85 8.31 54.43
N ALA A 65 9.60 7.02 54.11
CA ALA A 65 8.40 6.19 54.41
C ALA A 65 7.10 6.35 53.57
N ALA A 66 6.23 5.33 53.41
CA ALA A 66 6.38 3.86 53.47
C ALA A 66 5.07 3.17 52.99
N GLY A 67 5.15 1.95 52.44
CA GLY A 67 4.00 1.11 52.06
C GLY A 67 3.32 1.53 50.73
N ASP A 68 2.57 0.66 50.06
CA ASP A 68 2.30 -0.76 50.33
C ASP A 68 2.19 -1.56 49.01
N SER A 69 2.25 -2.90 49.09
CA SER A 69 2.08 -3.80 47.95
C SER A 69 0.68 -4.45 47.94
N ASP A 70 0.50 -5.47 47.09
CA ASP A 70 -0.65 -6.39 47.02
C ASP A 70 -1.89 -5.73 46.36
N ASP A 71 -2.73 -6.39 45.54
CA ASP A 71 -3.14 -7.80 45.51
C ASP A 71 -2.74 -8.59 44.24
N GLU A 72 -2.82 -9.92 44.34
CA GLU A 72 -2.47 -10.91 43.30
C GLU A 72 -3.64 -11.92 43.07
N GLN A 73 -3.79 -12.44 41.83
CA GLN A 73 -4.60 -13.64 41.47
C GLN A 73 -6.15 -13.51 41.66
N VAL A 74 -7.03 -14.42 41.20
CA VAL A 74 -6.92 -15.76 40.57
C VAL A 74 -7.99 -15.99 39.46
N ASP A 75 -7.71 -16.97 38.60
CA ASP A 75 -8.54 -17.70 37.62
C ASP A 75 -10.08 -17.83 37.80
N ALA A 76 -10.80 -18.01 36.66
CA ALA A 76 -11.40 -19.33 36.32
C ALA A 76 -12.08 -19.42 34.93
N SER A 77 -11.74 -20.50 34.23
CA SER A 77 -12.17 -21.00 32.91
C SER A 77 -13.67 -21.16 32.59
N SER A 78 -14.04 -20.93 31.33
CA SER A 78 -14.87 -21.83 30.46
C SER A 78 -15.17 -21.14 29.11
N GLY A 79 -15.36 -21.83 27.98
CA GLY A 79 -15.33 -23.28 27.73
C GLY A 79 -16.49 -23.73 26.83
N ALA A 80 -16.44 -23.42 25.53
CA ALA A 80 -17.47 -23.83 24.56
C ALA A 80 -16.88 -24.07 23.16
N ASP A 81 -16.80 -25.36 22.82
CA ASP A 81 -16.53 -25.94 21.50
C ASP A 81 -17.60 -25.54 20.46
N ASN A 82 -17.22 -25.50 19.17
CA ASN A 82 -18.15 -25.78 18.06
C ASN A 82 -17.38 -26.09 16.76
N THR A 83 -17.87 -27.11 16.05
CA THR A 83 -17.18 -27.79 14.95
C THR A 83 -17.48 -27.23 13.55
N ASP A 84 -16.63 -27.64 12.61
CA ASP A 84 -16.56 -27.35 11.17
C ASP A 84 -17.73 -27.87 10.29
N ALA A 85 -17.63 -27.65 8.96
CA ALA A 85 -18.34 -28.23 7.81
C ALA A 85 -19.45 -27.32 7.17
N PRO A 86 -19.75 -27.44 5.85
CA PRO A 86 -19.34 -26.37 4.92
C PRO A 86 -20.45 -25.85 3.98
N ALA A 87 -20.16 -24.76 3.24
CA ALA A 87 -21.05 -24.19 2.23
C ALA A 87 -20.90 -24.87 0.84
N PRO A 88 -21.98 -25.03 0.05
CA PRO A 88 -21.95 -25.74 -1.24
C PRO A 88 -21.60 -24.84 -2.44
N VAL A 89 -20.86 -25.40 -3.41
CA VAL A 89 -20.45 -24.77 -4.68
C VAL A 89 -21.44 -25.07 -5.81
N ALA A 90 -21.85 -24.04 -6.58
CA ALA A 90 -22.44 -24.15 -7.93
C ALA A 90 -22.52 -22.74 -8.59
N PRO A 91 -22.57 -22.59 -9.93
CA PRO A 91 -21.41 -22.76 -10.83
C PRO A 91 -21.23 -21.59 -11.82
N GLU A 92 -20.07 -21.52 -12.48
CA GLU A 92 -19.77 -20.54 -13.54
C GLU A 92 -20.43 -20.88 -14.90
N ALA A 93 -20.71 -19.84 -15.70
CA ALA A 93 -20.69 -19.79 -17.18
C ALA A 93 -21.29 -18.46 -17.71
N PRO A 94 -20.94 -18.00 -18.93
CA PRO A 94 -19.60 -17.96 -19.55
C PRO A 94 -19.29 -16.58 -20.20
N GLU A 95 -18.05 -16.36 -20.61
CA GLU A 95 -17.65 -15.18 -21.42
C GLU A 95 -18.02 -15.29 -22.91
N ALA A 96 -18.27 -14.13 -23.56
CA ALA A 96 -18.07 -13.84 -24.99
C ALA A 96 -18.57 -12.41 -25.33
N PRO A 97 -18.07 -11.75 -26.41
CA PRO A 97 -16.68 -11.60 -26.83
C PRO A 97 -16.34 -10.12 -27.18
N GLU A 98 -15.08 -9.82 -27.52
CA GLU A 98 -14.62 -8.49 -27.95
C GLU A 98 -15.03 -8.09 -29.39
N ALA A 99 -14.84 -6.79 -29.70
CA ALA A 99 -14.53 -6.13 -31.01
C ALA A 99 -15.49 -4.99 -31.43
N PRO A 100 -15.04 -3.96 -32.18
CA PRO A 100 -13.68 -3.42 -32.36
C PRO A 100 -13.59 -1.87 -32.22
N GLU A 101 -12.41 -1.30 -32.51
CA GLU A 101 -12.07 0.13 -32.49
C GLU A 101 -12.83 1.03 -33.48
N ALA A 102 -12.89 2.35 -33.20
CA ALA A 102 -13.30 3.39 -34.16
C ALA A 102 -12.75 4.80 -33.85
N SER A 103 -11.45 5.00 -34.06
CA SER A 103 -10.78 6.20 -34.63
C SER A 103 -11.35 7.64 -34.44
N ASP A 104 -10.46 8.50 -33.89
CA ASP A 104 -10.10 9.84 -34.41
C ASP A 104 -10.90 11.10 -33.96
N SER A 105 -10.28 12.26 -34.26
CA SER A 105 -10.16 13.51 -33.49
C SER A 105 -11.15 14.64 -33.82
N SER A 106 -11.28 15.62 -32.91
CA SER A 106 -10.95 17.04 -33.21
C SER A 106 -11.00 18.00 -32.00
N ASP A 107 -10.01 18.89 -31.97
CA ASP A 107 -9.67 20.05 -31.09
C ASP A 107 -10.81 20.89 -30.42
N PRO A 108 -10.63 21.47 -29.20
CA PRO A 108 -11.68 22.17 -28.45
C PRO A 108 -11.56 23.72 -28.45
N THR A 109 -12.68 24.47 -28.42
CA THR A 109 -12.67 25.90 -28.05
C THR A 109 -13.94 26.43 -27.35
N ASN A 110 -13.71 27.40 -26.45
CA ASN A 110 -14.55 28.58 -26.12
C ASN A 110 -15.75 28.49 -25.12
N ASN A 111 -15.41 28.72 -23.85
CA ASN A 111 -15.95 29.80 -22.98
C ASN A 111 -17.45 29.91 -22.56
N THR A 112 -17.64 29.68 -21.25
CA THR A 112 -18.35 30.52 -20.24
C THR A 112 -19.88 30.79 -20.35
N PRO A 113 -20.57 31.12 -19.22
CA PRO A 113 -21.95 30.64 -19.02
C PRO A 113 -23.04 31.73 -18.90
N GLU A 114 -24.28 31.37 -19.27
CA GLU A 114 -25.49 32.06 -18.81
C GLU A 114 -26.56 31.09 -18.27
N ARG A 115 -27.43 31.62 -17.40
CA ARG A 115 -28.51 30.87 -16.75
C ARG A 115 -29.81 31.06 -17.54
N ASN A 116 -30.56 29.98 -17.78
CA ASN A 116 -32.01 30.09 -17.64
C ASN A 116 -32.69 28.75 -17.32
N VAL A 117 -33.95 28.82 -16.86
CA VAL A 117 -34.63 27.72 -16.16
C VAL A 117 -36.01 27.41 -16.76
N ARG A 118 -36.39 26.12 -16.72
CA ARG A 118 -37.73 25.54 -16.93
C ARG A 118 -38.18 25.30 -18.40
N PRO A 119 -39.15 24.38 -18.65
CA PRO A 119 -38.78 23.16 -19.39
C PRO A 119 -39.72 22.77 -20.55
N VAL A 120 -39.23 21.87 -21.41
CA VAL A 120 -39.96 21.26 -22.54
C VAL A 120 -39.70 19.74 -22.45
N GLN A 121 -40.63 18.95 -21.91
CA GLN A 121 -41.76 18.31 -22.63
C GLN A 121 -41.30 17.11 -23.48
N ALA A 122 -41.46 15.90 -22.95
CA ALA A 122 -41.04 14.66 -23.60
C ALA A 122 -41.92 14.32 -24.84
N PRO A 123 -41.31 13.90 -25.97
CA PRO A 123 -42.05 13.40 -27.13
C PRO A 123 -42.54 11.96 -26.91
N ARG A 124 -43.49 11.55 -27.76
CA ARG A 124 -44.14 10.22 -27.71
C ARG A 124 -43.45 9.25 -28.67
N THR A 125 -43.47 7.96 -28.33
CA THR A 125 -43.64 6.89 -29.32
C THR A 125 -44.88 6.07 -28.94
N ASN A 126 -45.57 5.55 -29.95
CA ASN A 126 -46.81 4.77 -29.79
C ASN A 126 -46.61 3.43 -30.53
N PRO A 127 -47.21 2.32 -30.08
CA PRO A 127 -46.95 0.98 -30.65
C PRO A 127 -47.72 0.74 -31.96
N THR A 128 -47.30 -0.29 -32.69
CA THR A 128 -48.06 -0.91 -33.79
C THR A 128 -48.56 -2.30 -33.39
N GLU A 129 -49.76 -2.63 -33.86
CA GLU A 129 -50.48 -3.90 -33.63
C GLU A 129 -49.89 -5.03 -34.52
N ALA A 130 -50.32 -6.30 -34.55
CA ALA A 130 -51.58 -6.96 -34.16
C ALA A 130 -51.34 -8.50 -34.02
N GLU A 131 -52.27 -9.41 -33.70
CA GLU A 131 -53.70 -9.34 -33.36
C GLU A 131 -54.16 -10.62 -32.63
N SER A 132 -55.16 -10.55 -31.74
CA SER A 132 -56.34 -11.47 -31.69
C SER A 132 -57.22 -11.27 -30.44
N ARG A 133 -58.54 -11.35 -30.64
CA ARG A 133 -59.67 -11.27 -29.66
C ARG A 133 -60.91 -11.93 -30.30
N PRO A 134 -62.10 -12.03 -29.66
CA PRO A 134 -62.52 -11.67 -28.28
C PRO A 134 -62.84 -12.94 -27.44
N ALA A 135 -63.35 -12.96 -26.20
CA ALA A 135 -64.46 -12.23 -25.56
C ALA A 135 -64.55 -12.60 -24.04
N ASN A 136 -65.30 -11.96 -23.14
CA ASN A 136 -65.91 -10.62 -23.00
C ASN A 136 -66.40 -10.45 -21.53
N ASN A 137 -66.78 -9.23 -21.10
CA ASN A 137 -67.26 -8.93 -19.74
C ASN A 137 -68.78 -9.22 -19.55
N PRO A 138 -69.25 -9.28 -18.29
CA PRO A 138 -69.98 -8.11 -17.77
C PRO A 138 -69.57 -7.66 -16.35
N THR A 139 -70.02 -6.46 -15.98
CA THR A 139 -69.75 -5.74 -14.71
C THR A 139 -70.62 -6.20 -13.53
N PRO A 140 -70.17 -6.02 -12.26
CA PRO A 140 -70.99 -6.27 -11.08
C PRO A 140 -72.07 -5.18 -10.88
N VAL A 141 -73.16 -5.57 -10.19
CA VAL A 141 -74.29 -4.71 -9.78
C VAL A 141 -74.51 -4.85 -8.27
N ALA A 142 -75.09 -3.85 -7.63
CA ALA A 142 -75.38 -3.82 -6.19
C ALA A 142 -76.70 -3.05 -5.92
N PRO A 143 -77.36 -3.16 -4.74
CA PRO A 143 -77.20 -4.12 -3.63
C PRO A 143 -78.58 -4.72 -3.18
N VAL A 144 -78.69 -5.08 -1.88
CA VAL A 144 -79.90 -5.41 -1.05
C VAL A 144 -80.33 -6.89 -0.99
N GLY A 145 -80.50 -7.44 0.24
CA GLY A 145 -81.21 -8.73 0.39
C GLY A 145 -81.13 -9.55 1.70
N GLN A 146 -81.56 -9.02 2.85
CA GLN A 146 -82.04 -9.77 4.04
C GLN A 146 -81.07 -10.65 4.88
N LEU A 147 -81.55 -10.98 6.09
CA LEU A 147 -80.82 -11.57 7.24
C LEU A 147 -81.74 -12.55 7.99
N ALA A 148 -81.50 -13.86 7.90
CA ALA A 148 -82.03 -14.89 8.82
C ALA A 148 -81.40 -16.27 8.52
N GLY A 149 -81.00 -17.05 9.54
CA GLY A 149 -80.61 -18.46 9.34
C GLY A 149 -79.67 -19.06 10.39
N ALA A 150 -80.25 -19.66 11.44
CA ALA A 150 -79.70 -20.71 12.32
C ALA A 150 -78.23 -20.63 12.82
N LEU A 151 -78.08 -20.47 14.15
CA LEU A 151 -76.97 -21.06 14.89
C LEU A 151 -77.22 -22.58 15.06
N SER A 152 -76.17 -23.40 14.96
CA SER A 152 -76.17 -24.77 15.52
C SER A 152 -74.74 -25.18 15.93
N LEU A 153 -74.55 -25.53 17.20
CA LEU A 153 -73.27 -26.01 17.73
C LEU A 153 -73.07 -27.51 17.46
N ALA A 154 -71.83 -27.90 17.18
CA ALA A 154 -71.31 -29.23 17.49
C ALA A 154 -69.80 -29.13 17.77
N VAL A 155 -69.33 -29.69 18.88
CA VAL A 155 -67.90 -29.83 19.21
C VAL A 155 -67.66 -31.20 19.85
N ARG A 156 -66.93 -32.05 19.12
CA ARG A 156 -66.19 -33.28 19.44
C ARG A 156 -65.80 -33.89 18.07
N GLU A 157 -64.67 -34.56 17.90
CA GLU A 157 -63.70 -35.12 18.85
C GLU A 157 -62.27 -34.89 18.31
N ILE A 158 -61.23 -35.08 19.13
CA ILE A 158 -59.82 -34.93 18.74
C ILE A 158 -59.16 -36.31 18.85
N ASP A 159 -58.44 -36.76 17.82
CA ASP A 159 -57.19 -37.55 17.94
C ASP A 159 -56.58 -37.92 16.56
N ASN A 160 -55.58 -37.14 16.11
CA ASN A 160 -54.34 -37.56 15.42
C ASN A 160 -53.62 -36.35 14.79
N ILE A 161 -52.29 -36.24 14.99
CA ILE A 161 -51.44 -35.19 14.40
C ILE A 161 -50.08 -35.79 13.97
N PRO A 162 -49.75 -35.78 12.67
CA PRO A 162 -48.37 -35.85 12.15
C PRO A 162 -47.72 -34.45 12.02
N PRO A 163 -46.39 -34.36 11.83
CA PRO A 163 -45.63 -33.10 12.02
C PRO A 163 -45.80 -32.04 10.93
N ALA A 164 -45.35 -30.82 11.24
CA ALA A 164 -45.68 -29.58 10.54
C ALA A 164 -44.90 -29.32 9.24
N ASN A 165 -45.54 -28.59 8.33
CA ASN A 165 -44.96 -27.97 7.13
C ASN A 165 -45.24 -26.45 7.21
N PRO A 166 -44.23 -25.55 7.16
CA PRO A 166 -44.39 -24.13 7.48
C PRO A 166 -44.99 -23.28 6.33
N ALA A 167 -46.16 -23.67 5.81
CA ALA A 167 -46.76 -23.03 4.63
C ALA A 167 -48.31 -22.98 4.60
N SER A 168 -49.01 -22.86 5.75
CA SER A 168 -50.43 -22.44 5.81
C SER A 168 -50.91 -22.10 7.24
N PRO A 169 -51.94 -21.25 7.40
CA PRO A 169 -52.43 -20.80 8.72
C PRO A 169 -53.47 -21.75 9.34
N THR A 170 -53.34 -22.05 10.64
CA THR A 170 -54.26 -22.97 11.33
C THR A 170 -54.67 -22.54 12.74
N VAL A 171 -55.48 -21.48 12.85
CA VAL A 171 -56.56 -21.39 13.86
C VAL A 171 -57.78 -20.71 13.22
N GLY A 172 -58.95 -21.36 13.20
CA GLY A 172 -60.23 -20.69 12.91
C GLY A 172 -60.72 -20.67 11.45
N THR A 173 -60.37 -21.67 10.63
CA THR A 173 -60.83 -21.77 9.23
C THR A 173 -62.31 -22.20 9.12
N GLY A 174 -63.15 -21.32 8.56
CA GLY A 174 -64.57 -21.62 8.30
C GLY A 174 -65.40 -20.39 7.97
N LEU A 175 -65.50 -19.44 8.93
CA LEU A 175 -66.26 -18.18 8.76
C LEU A 175 -65.36 -16.96 8.53
N PHE A 176 -64.12 -16.98 9.04
CA PHE A 176 -63.24 -15.81 9.02
C PHE A 176 -62.70 -15.43 7.63
N VAL A 177 -62.44 -16.39 6.74
CA VAL A 177 -61.83 -16.12 5.43
C VAL A 177 -62.64 -15.11 4.59
N PRO A 178 -63.94 -15.32 4.28
CA PRO A 178 -64.70 -14.36 3.48
C PRO A 178 -64.89 -13.02 4.20
N ILE A 179 -65.05 -13.02 5.53
CA ILE A 179 -65.19 -11.78 6.31
C ILE A 179 -63.90 -10.97 6.28
N ASN A 180 -62.74 -11.61 6.47
CA ASN A 180 -61.45 -10.93 6.50
C ASN A 180 -61.14 -10.26 5.15
N SER A 181 -61.41 -10.95 4.04
CA SER A 181 -61.25 -10.41 2.69
C SER A 181 -62.12 -9.18 2.40
N LEU A 182 -63.34 -9.10 2.96
CA LEU A 182 -64.20 -7.91 2.84
C LEU A 182 -63.63 -6.66 3.52
N PHE A 183 -62.67 -6.82 4.44
CA PHE A 183 -62.01 -5.73 5.15
C PHE A 183 -60.56 -5.48 4.68
N ALA A 184 -60.09 -6.16 3.64
CA ALA A 184 -58.75 -6.02 3.07
C ALA A 184 -58.64 -4.78 2.15
N PHE A 185 -58.90 -3.59 2.71
CA PHE A 185 -58.85 -2.31 2.00
C PHE A 185 -58.24 -1.21 2.87
N GLY A 186 -57.85 -0.09 2.24
CA GLY A 186 -57.28 1.07 2.95
C GLY A 186 -55.89 0.85 3.51
N GLY A 187 -55.08 -0.03 2.91
CA GLY A 187 -53.72 -0.35 3.36
C GLY A 187 -53.64 -1.35 4.51
N ARG A 188 -54.76 -2.01 4.87
CA ARG A 188 -54.82 -3.09 5.86
C ARG A 188 -55.14 -4.44 5.21
N CYS A 189 -54.61 -5.51 5.78
CA CYS A 189 -54.74 -6.88 5.28
C CYS A 189 -56.14 -7.52 5.45
N GLY A 190 -57.04 -6.91 6.22
CA GLY A 190 -58.31 -7.53 6.64
C GLY A 190 -58.79 -7.03 7.99
N LEU A 191 -59.64 -7.82 8.67
CA LEU A 191 -60.17 -7.54 10.01
C LEU A 191 -59.23 -8.04 11.13
N ILE A 192 -58.71 -9.26 11.00
CA ILE A 192 -57.76 -9.91 11.92
C ILE A 192 -56.71 -10.63 11.07
N CYS A 193 -55.51 -10.08 11.02
CA CYS A 193 -54.39 -10.58 10.21
C CYS A 193 -53.13 -9.75 10.49
N ASP A 194 -51.97 -10.35 10.30
CA ASP A 194 -50.72 -9.59 10.21
C ASP A 194 -50.56 -9.07 8.77
N GLY A 195 -50.00 -7.87 8.63
CA GLY A 195 -49.73 -7.26 7.33
C GLY A 195 -48.57 -7.93 6.61
N ALA A 196 -48.68 -8.09 5.29
CA ALA A 196 -47.59 -8.57 4.46
C ALA A 196 -46.41 -7.57 4.43
N ASP A 197 -45.20 -8.09 4.38
CA ASP A 197 -43.98 -7.29 4.27
C ASP A 197 -43.87 -6.57 2.92
N GLY A 198 -43.11 -5.47 2.92
CA GLY A 198 -42.80 -4.70 1.73
C GLY A 198 -41.93 -5.46 0.74
N THR A 199 -42.09 -5.14 -0.55
CA THR A 199 -41.31 -5.70 -1.66
C THR A 199 -40.73 -4.56 -2.50
N ALA A 200 -39.77 -4.84 -3.39
CA ALA A 200 -39.20 -3.83 -4.30
C ALA A 200 -40.27 -3.07 -5.13
N ALA A 201 -41.38 -3.73 -5.47
CA ALA A 201 -42.52 -3.12 -6.17
C ALA A 201 -43.50 -2.37 -5.25
N HIS A 202 -43.55 -2.73 -3.96
CA HIS A 202 -44.46 -2.16 -2.96
C HIS A 202 -43.69 -1.98 -1.64
N VAL A 203 -42.84 -0.96 -1.56
CA VAL A 203 -41.78 -0.89 -0.55
C VAL A 203 -42.28 -0.83 0.90
N ASN A 204 -43.44 -0.21 1.16
CA ASN A 204 -43.97 -0.11 2.52
C ASN A 204 -44.68 -1.40 2.94
N GLY A 205 -44.44 -1.84 4.17
CA GLY A 205 -45.17 -2.97 4.76
C GLY A 205 -46.67 -2.65 4.90
N VAL A 206 -47.51 -3.65 4.64
CA VAL A 206 -48.97 -3.54 4.80
C VAL A 206 -49.31 -3.44 6.29
N SER A 207 -50.34 -2.68 6.64
CA SER A 207 -50.78 -2.57 8.03
C SER A 207 -51.60 -3.80 8.45
N GLY A 208 -51.49 -4.16 9.73
CA GLY A 208 -52.26 -5.26 10.34
C GLY A 208 -53.77 -5.03 10.31
N GLY A 209 -54.54 -6.05 10.66
CA GLY A 209 -55.99 -6.08 10.53
C GLY A 209 -56.71 -4.94 11.28
N TRP A 210 -57.87 -4.52 10.78
CA TRP A 210 -58.65 -3.40 11.35
C TRP A 210 -58.92 -3.53 12.85
N LEU A 211 -58.97 -4.74 13.41
CA LEU A 211 -59.02 -4.97 14.85
C LEU A 211 -57.66 -5.40 15.40
N VAL A 212 -57.10 -6.51 14.91
CA VAL A 212 -55.92 -7.15 15.52
C VAL A 212 -54.92 -7.61 14.46
N GLY A 213 -53.64 -7.41 14.76
CA GLY A 213 -52.50 -7.99 14.06
C GLY A 213 -51.33 -7.03 13.90
N ASN A 214 -50.15 -7.57 13.62
CA ASN A 214 -48.93 -6.79 13.44
C ASN A 214 -48.91 -6.12 12.06
N GLY A 215 -48.20 -4.99 11.92
CA GLY A 215 -47.84 -4.46 10.60
C GLY A 215 -46.63 -5.20 10.03
N GLY A 216 -46.61 -5.39 8.71
CA GLY A 216 -45.47 -5.99 8.00
C GLY A 216 -44.23 -5.09 8.01
N ALA A 217 -43.06 -5.68 7.90
CA ALA A 217 -41.80 -4.96 7.72
C ALA A 217 -41.80 -4.13 6.42
N GLY A 218 -41.09 -3.02 6.41
CA GLY A 218 -40.76 -2.30 5.19
C GLY A 218 -39.63 -2.99 4.43
N TRP A 219 -39.65 -2.89 3.10
CA TRP A 219 -38.61 -3.45 2.23
C TRP A 219 -37.25 -2.79 2.48
N SER A 220 -36.21 -3.59 2.74
CA SER A 220 -34.82 -3.11 2.72
C SER A 220 -34.31 -3.03 1.29
N SER A 221 -33.85 -1.85 0.89
CA SER A 221 -33.30 -1.61 -0.45
C SER A 221 -31.83 -1.99 -0.53
N THR A 222 -31.45 -2.72 -1.58
CA THR A 222 -30.06 -2.93 -2.00
C THR A 222 -29.64 -1.95 -3.12
N LEU A 223 -30.56 -1.14 -3.65
CA LEU A 223 -30.31 -0.22 -4.76
C LEU A 223 -29.85 1.15 -4.24
N ALA A 224 -28.72 1.64 -4.76
CA ALA A 224 -28.17 2.95 -4.43
C ALA A 224 -29.19 4.08 -4.68
N GLY A 225 -29.24 5.07 -3.78
CA GLY A 225 -30.19 6.18 -3.80
C GLY A 225 -31.65 5.81 -3.45
N VAL A 226 -32.01 4.53 -3.40
CA VAL A 226 -33.38 4.08 -3.11
C VAL A 226 -33.57 3.86 -1.61
N ALA A 227 -34.45 4.67 -1.02
CA ALA A 227 -34.75 4.65 0.42
C ALA A 227 -35.51 3.39 0.86
N GLY A 228 -35.32 3.03 2.13
CA GLY A 228 -35.98 1.89 2.75
C GLY A 228 -37.49 2.11 2.93
N GLY A 229 -38.25 1.03 2.79
CA GLY A 229 -39.70 1.03 2.98
C GLY A 229 -40.11 1.29 4.42
N ASN A 230 -41.23 1.98 4.64
CA ASN A 230 -41.77 2.17 5.99
C ASN A 230 -42.49 0.89 6.46
N GLY A 231 -42.38 0.57 7.75
CA GLY A 231 -43.10 -0.54 8.36
C GLY A 231 -44.60 -0.24 8.52
N GLY A 232 -45.42 -1.26 8.29
CA GLY A 232 -46.87 -1.19 8.42
C GLY A 232 -47.32 -0.91 9.85
N HIS A 233 -48.50 -0.33 10.02
CA HIS A 233 -49.05 -0.06 11.35
C HIS A 233 -49.74 -1.29 11.94
N GLY A 234 -49.74 -1.41 13.26
CA GLY A 234 -50.50 -2.44 13.98
C GLY A 234 -52.02 -2.29 13.80
N GLY A 235 -52.76 -3.34 14.13
CA GLY A 235 -54.22 -3.36 14.15
C GLY A 235 -54.81 -2.42 15.19
N LEU A 236 -55.99 -1.84 14.94
CA LEU A 236 -56.49 -0.69 15.71
C LEU A 236 -56.67 -0.99 17.20
N VAL A 237 -57.05 -2.21 17.58
CA VAL A 237 -57.22 -2.61 18.98
C VAL A 237 -55.89 -3.07 19.57
N SER A 238 -55.19 -3.99 18.89
CA SER A 238 -53.92 -4.54 19.36
C SER A 238 -53.03 -4.98 18.19
N GLY A 239 -51.73 -4.73 18.31
CA GLY A 239 -50.73 -5.14 17.32
C GLY A 239 -49.45 -4.33 17.41
N ASN A 240 -48.32 -4.94 17.09
CA ASN A 240 -47.06 -4.21 16.95
C ASN A 240 -47.00 -3.54 15.57
N GLY A 241 -46.29 -2.42 15.46
CA GLY A 241 -45.92 -1.88 14.16
C GLY A 241 -44.73 -2.64 13.57
N GLY A 242 -44.70 -2.79 12.25
CA GLY A 242 -43.60 -3.42 11.54
C GLY A 242 -42.32 -2.58 11.57
N ILE A 243 -41.17 -3.22 11.43
CA ILE A 243 -39.88 -2.51 11.31
C ILE A 243 -39.80 -1.75 9.97
N GLY A 244 -39.09 -0.63 9.94
CA GLY A 244 -38.69 0.02 8.70
C GLY A 244 -37.55 -0.75 8.03
N GLY A 245 -37.58 -0.82 6.70
CA GLY A 245 -36.50 -1.41 5.91
C GLY A 245 -35.28 -0.50 5.83
N ALA A 246 -34.10 -1.07 5.59
CA ALA A 246 -32.88 -0.31 5.37
C ALA A 246 -32.89 0.44 4.03
N GLY A 247 -32.23 1.59 3.96
CA GLY A 247 -31.94 2.27 2.70
C GLY A 247 -30.74 1.65 1.99
N GLY A 248 -30.73 1.69 0.65
CA GLY A 248 -29.53 1.40 -0.14
C GLY A 248 -28.50 2.51 -0.02
N LEU A 249 -27.38 2.41 -0.73
CA LEU A 249 -26.24 3.34 -0.59
C LEU A 249 -26.66 4.82 -0.72
N GLY A 250 -26.23 5.65 0.23
CA GLY A 250 -26.59 7.07 0.40
C GLY A 250 -28.06 7.35 0.77
N ALA A 251 -28.92 6.33 0.86
CA ALA A 251 -30.36 6.48 0.98
C ALA A 251 -30.88 6.29 2.41
N ALA A 252 -31.93 7.03 2.77
CA ALA A 252 -32.49 7.00 4.12
C ALA A 252 -33.20 5.67 4.44
N GLY A 253 -33.14 5.25 5.70
CA GLY A 253 -33.90 4.12 6.23
C GLY A 253 -35.39 4.45 6.40
N GLY A 254 -36.24 3.45 6.21
CA GLY A 254 -37.68 3.58 6.36
C GLY A 254 -38.11 3.75 7.81
N ARG A 255 -39.24 4.42 8.07
CA ARG A 255 -39.76 4.59 9.43
C ARG A 255 -40.39 3.30 9.94
N GLY A 256 -40.25 3.04 11.23
CA GLY A 256 -40.98 1.98 11.91
C GLY A 256 -42.47 2.32 12.03
N GLY A 257 -43.32 1.29 11.96
CA GLY A 257 -44.76 1.43 12.06
C GLY A 257 -45.23 1.74 13.48
N ASN A 258 -46.32 2.50 13.61
CA ASN A 258 -47.00 2.70 14.89
C ASN A 258 -47.73 1.43 15.33
N ALA A 259 -47.83 1.22 16.65
CA ALA A 259 -48.63 0.15 17.25
C ALA A 259 -50.15 0.39 17.15
N GLY A 260 -50.93 -0.60 17.58
CA GLY A 260 -52.37 -0.48 17.83
C GLY A 260 -52.72 0.47 18.99
N LEU A 261 -54.00 0.78 19.19
CA LEU A 261 -54.44 1.78 20.17
C LEU A 261 -54.28 1.31 21.62
N LEU A 262 -54.66 0.07 21.95
CA LEU A 262 -54.69 -0.38 23.35
C LEU A 262 -53.38 -1.02 23.79
N ALA A 263 -52.84 -1.94 22.98
CA ALA A 263 -51.61 -2.66 23.29
C ALA A 263 -50.73 -2.90 22.05
N GLY A 264 -49.41 -2.76 22.23
CA GLY A 264 -48.43 -3.03 21.18
C GLY A 264 -47.18 -2.15 21.24
N ARG A 265 -46.10 -2.63 20.63
CA ARG A 265 -44.83 -1.92 20.46
C ARG A 265 -44.79 -1.23 19.11
N GLY A 266 -44.22 -0.03 19.06
CA GLY A 266 -43.85 0.58 17.78
C GLY A 266 -42.69 -0.19 17.15
N GLY A 267 -42.69 -0.30 15.83
CA GLY A 267 -41.58 -0.92 15.10
C GLY A 267 -40.33 -0.04 15.11
N ASN A 268 -39.16 -0.65 15.02
CA ASN A 268 -37.91 0.09 14.88
C ASN A 268 -37.83 0.76 13.50
N GLY A 269 -37.16 1.91 13.39
CA GLY A 269 -36.77 2.47 12.09
C GLY A 269 -35.62 1.68 11.47
N GLY A 270 -35.58 1.62 10.14
CA GLY A 270 -34.49 0.99 9.40
C GLY A 270 -33.24 1.86 9.37
N ALA A 271 -32.08 1.24 9.16
CA ALA A 271 -30.82 1.96 8.99
C ALA A 271 -30.78 2.73 7.65
N GLY A 272 -30.10 3.88 7.62
CA GLY A 272 -29.69 4.49 6.36
C GLY A 272 -28.49 3.75 5.76
N GLY A 273 -28.42 3.67 4.43
CA GLY A 273 -27.29 3.02 3.75
C GLY A 273 -26.02 3.87 3.79
N ALA A 274 -24.86 3.22 3.78
CA ALA A 274 -23.56 3.91 3.73
C ALA A 274 -23.42 4.73 2.43
N GLY A 275 -22.61 5.79 2.47
CA GLY A 275 -22.21 6.55 1.30
C GLY A 275 -21.40 5.69 0.32
N VAL A 276 -21.27 6.20 -0.90
CA VAL A 276 -20.41 5.62 -1.94
C VAL A 276 -19.05 6.30 -1.86
N ASN A 277 -17.96 5.53 -1.88
CA ASN A 277 -16.62 6.10 -1.91
C ASN A 277 -16.38 6.88 -3.21
N GLY A 278 -15.50 7.87 -3.13
CA GLY A 278 -14.97 8.57 -4.30
C GLY A 278 -14.14 7.65 -5.18
N GLN A 279 -14.12 7.93 -6.49
CA GLN A 279 -13.20 7.28 -7.42
C GLN A 279 -11.79 7.84 -7.22
N VAL A 280 -10.76 7.00 -7.35
CA VAL A 280 -9.37 7.46 -7.46
C VAL A 280 -9.26 8.41 -8.66
N GLY A 281 -8.42 9.44 -8.55
CA GLY A 281 -8.11 10.35 -9.63
C GLY A 281 -7.50 9.63 -10.84
N THR A 282 -7.46 10.30 -11.99
CA THR A 282 -6.73 9.80 -13.16
C THR A 282 -5.85 10.91 -13.72
N THR A 283 -4.58 10.60 -13.98
CA THR A 283 -3.56 11.58 -14.38
C THR A 283 -3.98 12.30 -15.66
N GLY A 284 -3.80 13.63 -15.69
CA GLY A 284 -4.28 14.50 -16.77
C GLY A 284 -5.79 14.80 -16.78
N VAL A 285 -6.63 14.04 -16.07
CA VAL A 285 -8.08 14.27 -15.98
C VAL A 285 -8.41 15.11 -14.74
N ASN A 286 -9.07 16.26 -14.93
CA ASN A 286 -9.43 17.19 -13.83
C ASN A 286 -8.24 17.58 -12.92
N GLY A 287 -7.01 17.60 -13.45
CA GLY A 287 -5.80 17.83 -12.66
C GLY A 287 -5.48 16.70 -11.67
N GLY A 288 -5.85 15.46 -12.00
CA GLY A 288 -5.62 14.29 -11.15
C GLY A 288 -6.52 14.19 -9.92
N ARG A 289 -7.45 15.13 -9.68
CA ARG A 289 -8.22 15.19 -8.43
C ARG A 289 -9.11 13.95 -8.21
N GLY A 290 -9.00 13.36 -7.02
CA GLY A 290 -9.85 12.27 -6.54
C GLY A 290 -11.30 12.69 -6.32
N GLY A 291 -12.23 11.76 -6.53
CA GLY A 291 -13.66 11.99 -6.38
C GLY A 291 -14.11 12.18 -4.93
N ASP A 292 -15.11 13.03 -4.70
CA ASP A 292 -15.69 13.25 -3.37
C ASP A 292 -16.59 12.06 -2.94
N GLY A 293 -16.41 11.57 -1.72
CA GLY A 293 -17.23 10.52 -1.12
C GLY A 293 -18.64 11.02 -0.80
N THR A 294 -19.66 10.22 -1.08
CA THR A 294 -21.06 10.67 -0.91
C THR A 294 -21.54 10.53 0.54
N ALA A 295 -22.53 11.35 0.93
CA ALA A 295 -23.07 11.33 2.28
C ALA A 295 -23.84 10.03 2.59
N GLY A 296 -23.74 9.55 3.82
CA GLY A 296 -24.50 8.43 4.34
C GLY A 296 -25.98 8.76 4.56
N GLY A 297 -26.85 7.77 4.36
CA GLY A 297 -28.29 7.92 4.51
C GLY A 297 -28.72 8.14 5.96
N ASN A 298 -29.75 8.96 6.18
CA ASN A 298 -30.32 9.17 7.52
C ASN A 298 -31.08 7.91 8.01
N GLY A 299 -31.00 7.64 9.31
CA GLY A 299 -31.73 6.55 9.96
C GLY A 299 -33.23 6.83 10.04
N GLY A 300 -34.05 5.79 9.87
CA GLY A 300 -35.49 5.87 9.96
C GLY A 300 -35.99 6.16 11.38
N ALA A 301 -37.05 6.94 11.52
CA ALA A 301 -37.67 7.19 12.83
C ALA A 301 -38.39 5.93 13.35
N GLY A 302 -38.29 5.67 14.66
CA GLY A 302 -39.00 4.59 15.34
C GLY A 302 -40.50 4.88 15.48
N GLY A 303 -41.32 3.86 15.27
CA GLY A 303 -42.77 3.93 15.40
C GLY A 303 -43.20 4.09 16.86
N HIS A 304 -44.37 4.67 17.08
CA HIS A 304 -44.89 4.94 18.42
C HIS A 304 -45.57 3.70 19.02
N GLY A 305 -45.44 3.53 20.34
CA GLY A 305 -46.15 2.49 21.10
C GLY A 305 -47.64 2.80 21.26
N ALA A 306 -48.41 1.80 21.68
CA ALA A 306 -49.85 1.94 21.91
C ALA A 306 -50.19 3.01 22.97
N LEU A 307 -51.40 3.57 22.94
CA LEU A 307 -51.81 4.65 23.85
C LEU A 307 -51.81 4.24 25.32
N LEU A 308 -52.20 2.99 25.63
CA LEU A 308 -52.35 2.49 27.00
C LEU A 308 -51.17 1.59 27.43
N PHE A 309 -50.88 0.51 26.70
CA PHE A 309 -49.82 -0.46 27.03
C PHE A 309 -48.83 -0.64 25.87
N GLY A 310 -47.81 0.22 25.81
CA GLY A 310 -46.91 0.26 24.66
C GLY A 310 -45.55 0.89 24.92
N VAL A 311 -44.57 0.44 24.13
CA VAL A 311 -43.18 0.93 24.11
C VAL A 311 -42.89 1.43 22.69
N GLY A 312 -42.24 2.59 22.57
CA GLY A 312 -41.82 3.11 21.27
C GLY A 312 -40.68 2.29 20.67
N GLY A 313 -40.68 2.15 19.34
CA GLY A 313 -39.59 1.52 18.61
C GLY A 313 -38.34 2.40 18.60
N ALA A 314 -37.17 1.78 18.48
CA ALA A 314 -35.91 2.51 18.33
C ALA A 314 -35.83 3.23 16.97
N GLY A 315 -35.12 4.35 16.90
CA GLY A 315 -34.69 4.91 15.63
C GLY A 315 -33.58 4.04 15.01
N GLY A 316 -33.55 3.96 13.68
CA GLY A 316 -32.47 3.29 12.96
C GLY A 316 -31.18 4.11 12.96
N ALA A 317 -30.04 3.45 12.78
CA ALA A 317 -28.75 4.14 12.65
C ALA A 317 -28.66 4.93 11.34
N GLY A 318 -27.90 6.02 11.34
CA GLY A 318 -27.45 6.65 10.10
C GLY A 318 -26.31 5.84 9.46
N GLY A 319 -26.25 5.80 8.13
CA GLY A 319 -25.16 5.19 7.39
C GLY A 319 -23.87 6.02 7.50
N ALA A 320 -22.71 5.38 7.44
CA ALA A 320 -21.43 6.09 7.36
C ALA A 320 -21.33 6.90 6.04
N GLY A 321 -20.55 7.98 6.03
CA GLY A 321 -20.17 8.66 4.79
C GLY A 321 -19.15 7.84 3.98
N GLY A 322 -19.16 7.98 2.66
CA GLY A 322 -18.14 7.37 1.80
C GLY A 322 -16.78 8.05 1.97
N ILE A 323 -15.69 7.29 1.84
CA ILE A 323 -14.32 7.80 1.85
C ILE A 323 -14.05 8.55 0.54
N GLY A 324 -13.31 9.66 0.58
CA GLY A 324 -12.87 10.37 -0.63
C GLY A 324 -11.81 9.56 -1.40
N GLY A 325 -11.83 9.63 -2.73
CA GLY A 325 -10.82 8.96 -3.56
C GLY A 325 -9.45 9.64 -3.46
N ALA A 326 -8.37 8.88 -3.58
CA ALA A 326 -7.03 9.44 -3.64
C ALA A 326 -6.84 10.28 -4.92
N GLY A 327 -5.97 11.29 -4.87
CA GLY A 327 -5.49 12.00 -6.06
C GLY A 327 -4.53 11.12 -6.88
N ALA A 328 -4.49 11.35 -8.20
CA ALA A 328 -3.55 10.67 -9.07
C ALA A 328 -2.14 11.24 -8.95
N HIS A 329 -1.14 10.40 -9.16
CA HIS A 329 0.26 10.82 -9.33
C HIS A 329 0.37 11.76 -10.54
N GLY A 330 1.33 12.69 -10.46
CA GLY A 330 1.74 13.52 -11.57
C GLY A 330 2.30 12.70 -12.74
N VAL A 331 2.54 13.35 -13.87
CA VAL A 331 3.33 12.73 -14.95
C VAL A 331 4.81 12.93 -14.67
N ASP A 332 5.57 11.85 -14.70
CA ASP A 332 7.03 11.93 -14.79
C ASP A 332 7.41 12.57 -16.13
N ALA A 333 8.44 13.41 -16.09
CA ALA A 333 8.99 14.05 -17.28
C ALA A 333 9.73 13.02 -18.16
N ALA A 334 9.85 13.32 -19.45
CA ALA A 334 10.54 12.41 -20.37
C ALA A 334 12.03 12.27 -20.03
N LEU A 335 12.58 11.04 -20.11
CA LEU A 335 14.00 10.79 -19.98
C LEU A 335 14.81 11.63 -20.99
N ASN A 336 15.87 12.32 -20.56
CA ASN A 336 16.64 13.26 -21.38
C ASN A 336 15.83 14.47 -21.88
N SER A 337 14.93 15.00 -21.03
CA SER A 337 14.29 16.31 -21.22
C SER A 337 14.85 17.35 -20.24
N GLU A 338 14.35 18.59 -20.33
CA GLU A 338 14.54 19.67 -19.35
C GLU A 338 13.19 20.05 -18.68
N ASP A 339 12.15 19.21 -18.83
CA ASP A 339 10.79 19.49 -18.40
C ASP A 339 10.60 19.20 -16.91
N ASN A 340 9.86 20.04 -16.18
CA ASN A 340 9.47 19.75 -14.80
C ASN A 340 8.45 18.60 -14.73
N GLY A 341 8.47 17.86 -13.63
CA GLY A 341 7.45 16.85 -13.33
C GLY A 341 6.05 17.46 -13.19
N GLY A 342 5.03 16.70 -13.56
CA GLY A 342 3.63 17.10 -13.41
C GLY A 342 3.19 17.12 -11.95
N PRO A 343 2.34 18.06 -11.52
CA PRO A 343 1.85 18.11 -10.14
C PRO A 343 0.93 16.93 -9.82
N GLY A 344 0.95 16.48 -8.56
CA GLY A 344 0.03 15.49 -8.02
C GLY A 344 -1.40 16.04 -7.87
N GLY A 345 -2.38 15.16 -7.99
CA GLY A 345 -3.79 15.51 -7.87
C GLY A 345 -4.27 15.70 -6.42
N GLU A 346 -5.21 16.61 -6.20
CA GLU A 346 -5.86 16.75 -4.88
C GLU A 346 -6.65 15.48 -4.49
N GLY A 347 -6.69 15.17 -3.19
CA GLY A 347 -7.56 14.14 -2.63
C GLY A 347 -9.05 14.56 -2.63
N GLY A 348 -9.93 13.57 -2.80
CA GLY A 348 -11.37 13.75 -2.67
C GLY A 348 -11.80 13.97 -1.22
N ALA A 349 -12.84 14.77 -1.00
CA ALA A 349 -13.38 15.00 0.34
C ALA A 349 -14.21 13.80 0.84
N GLY A 350 -14.16 13.55 2.15
CA GLY A 350 -14.96 12.53 2.81
C GLY A 350 -16.44 12.91 2.93
N GLY A 351 -17.32 11.93 2.72
CA GLY A 351 -18.76 12.10 2.84
C GLY A 351 -19.21 12.34 4.29
N ALA A 352 -20.28 13.12 4.48
CA ALA A 352 -20.89 13.29 5.79
C ALA A 352 -21.64 12.02 6.24
N GLY A 353 -21.53 11.66 7.52
CA GLY A 353 -22.30 10.58 8.13
C GLY A 353 -23.78 10.93 8.28
N GLY A 354 -24.66 9.94 8.08
CA GLY A 354 -26.11 10.10 8.19
C GLY A 354 -26.56 10.38 9.62
N ILE A 355 -27.61 11.18 9.79
CA ILE A 355 -28.21 11.49 11.09
C ILE A 355 -29.01 10.27 11.59
N GLY A 356 -28.84 9.93 12.87
CA GLY A 356 -29.57 8.84 13.51
C GLY A 356 -31.06 9.11 13.65
N GLY A 357 -31.87 8.06 13.47
CA GLY A 357 -33.32 8.15 13.54
C GLY A 357 -33.83 8.53 14.93
N ALA A 358 -34.90 9.32 15.01
CA ALA A 358 -35.55 9.61 16.29
C ALA A 358 -36.30 8.38 16.83
N GLY A 359 -36.20 8.12 18.14
CA GLY A 359 -36.94 7.06 18.82
C GLY A 359 -38.43 7.37 18.96
N GLY A 360 -39.27 6.34 18.90
CA GLY A 360 -40.72 6.49 19.00
C GLY A 360 -41.22 6.77 20.42
N HIS A 361 -42.37 7.43 20.54
CA HIS A 361 -42.99 7.70 21.84
C HIS A 361 -43.57 6.44 22.49
N GLY A 362 -43.54 6.36 23.83
CA GLY A 362 -44.19 5.32 24.62
C GLY A 362 -45.66 5.62 24.94
N SER A 363 -46.36 4.64 25.54
CA SER A 363 -47.75 4.81 26.01
C SER A 363 -47.90 5.89 27.08
N LEU A 364 -49.07 6.54 27.10
CA LEU A 364 -49.33 7.79 27.84
C LEU A 364 -49.03 7.71 29.34
N LEU A 365 -49.25 6.57 29.99
CA LEU A 365 -49.09 6.43 31.44
C LEU A 365 -47.78 5.76 31.84
N LEU A 366 -47.53 4.53 31.38
CA LEU A 366 -46.41 3.68 31.85
C LEU A 366 -45.34 3.40 30.78
N GLY A 367 -45.56 3.84 29.54
CA GLY A 367 -44.78 3.40 28.40
C GLY A 367 -43.38 4.00 28.34
N ARG A 368 -42.40 3.18 27.94
CA ARG A 368 -41.04 3.66 27.67
C ARG A 368 -40.94 4.21 26.24
N GLY A 369 -40.24 5.32 26.08
CA GLY A 369 -39.83 5.79 24.76
C GLY A 369 -38.75 4.88 24.16
N GLY A 370 -38.73 4.76 22.84
CA GLY A 370 -37.66 4.09 22.11
C GLY A 370 -36.38 4.92 22.10
N ALA A 371 -35.22 4.26 22.07
CA ALA A 371 -33.95 4.96 21.91
C ALA A 371 -33.84 5.64 20.53
N GLY A 372 -33.10 6.74 20.44
CA GLY A 372 -32.65 7.25 19.15
C GLY A 372 -31.56 6.36 18.57
N GLY A 373 -31.51 6.25 17.24
CA GLY A 373 -30.42 5.55 16.55
C GLY A 373 -29.13 6.35 16.60
N SER A 374 -27.99 5.68 16.51
CA SER A 374 -26.69 6.34 16.34
C SER A 374 -26.61 7.12 15.02
N GLY A 375 -25.84 8.20 15.01
CA GLY A 375 -25.39 8.79 13.74
C GLY A 375 -24.31 7.92 13.10
N GLY A 376 -24.21 7.99 11.77
CA GLY A 376 -23.15 7.33 11.01
C GLY A 376 -21.81 8.04 11.18
N ALA A 377 -20.71 7.31 11.05
CA ALA A 377 -19.38 7.90 10.99
C ALA A 377 -19.23 8.81 9.76
N ALA A 378 -18.35 9.81 9.86
CA ALA A 378 -17.84 10.51 8.69
C ALA A 378 -17.02 9.58 7.78
N GLY A 379 -16.98 9.89 6.49
CA GLY A 379 -15.93 9.39 5.61
C GLY A 379 -14.61 10.14 5.86
N LEU A 380 -13.50 9.45 5.60
CA LEU A 380 -12.17 10.07 5.57
C LEU A 380 -11.98 10.86 4.27
N GLY A 381 -11.12 11.87 4.28
CA GLY A 381 -10.58 12.43 3.03
C GLY A 381 -9.64 11.44 2.34
N GLY A 382 -9.61 11.44 1.02
CA GLY A 382 -8.60 10.69 0.25
C GLY A 382 -7.24 11.39 0.31
N ALA A 383 -6.15 10.63 0.19
CA ALA A 383 -4.80 11.20 0.10
C ALA A 383 -4.63 12.07 -1.16
N GLY A 384 -3.71 13.03 -1.11
CA GLY A 384 -3.17 13.67 -2.30
C GLY A 384 -2.31 12.71 -3.12
N GLY A 385 -2.21 12.94 -4.42
CA GLY A 385 -1.26 12.25 -5.29
C GLY A 385 0.14 12.87 -5.20
N TYR A 386 1.14 12.09 -5.58
CA TYR A 386 2.55 12.50 -5.59
C TYR A 386 2.85 13.38 -6.80
N GLY A 387 3.81 14.30 -6.68
CA GLY A 387 4.40 14.94 -7.85
C GLY A 387 5.21 13.94 -8.67
N GLY A 388 5.10 13.98 -10.00
CA GLY A 388 5.94 13.17 -10.89
C GLY A 388 7.39 13.67 -10.91
N THR A 389 8.35 12.84 -11.33
CA THR A 389 9.76 13.24 -11.36
C THR A 389 10.09 14.29 -12.43
N GLY A 390 11.13 15.08 -12.14
CA GLY A 390 11.71 16.06 -13.05
C GLY A 390 12.53 15.45 -14.19
N GLY A 391 12.59 16.17 -15.30
CA GLY A 391 13.27 15.76 -16.52
C GLY A 391 14.75 16.10 -16.45
N ALA A 392 15.59 15.07 -16.49
CA ALA A 392 17.03 15.24 -16.48
C ALA A 392 17.68 14.85 -17.80
N THR A 393 18.47 15.78 -18.32
CA THR A 393 19.63 15.52 -19.18
C THR A 393 20.87 15.67 -18.31
N VAL A 394 21.67 14.62 -18.15
CA VAL A 394 22.94 14.70 -17.42
C VAL A 394 23.99 15.37 -18.32
N ILE A 395 24.49 16.53 -17.90
CA ILE A 395 25.42 17.38 -18.66
C ILE A 395 26.82 17.30 -18.04
N THR A 396 27.79 16.81 -18.80
CA THR A 396 29.21 16.94 -18.46
C THR A 396 29.71 18.35 -18.79
N LEU A 397 30.14 19.08 -17.77
CA LEU A 397 30.69 20.43 -17.88
C LEU A 397 32.13 20.41 -18.46
N PRO A 398 32.65 21.55 -18.99
CA PRO A 398 33.96 21.61 -19.63
C PRO A 398 35.18 21.31 -18.73
N ASP A 399 34.99 21.17 -17.42
CA ASP A 399 36.01 20.74 -16.45
C ASP A 399 35.93 19.24 -16.09
N GLY A 400 34.94 18.52 -16.62
CA GLY A 400 34.69 17.10 -16.37
C GLY A 400 33.68 16.80 -15.25
N SER A 401 33.21 17.82 -14.52
CA SER A 401 32.13 17.64 -13.55
C SER A 401 30.78 17.37 -14.24
N ILE A 402 29.82 16.76 -13.52
CA ILE A 402 28.46 16.53 -14.04
C ILE A 402 27.41 17.28 -13.23
N VAL A 403 26.35 17.68 -13.93
CA VAL A 403 25.10 18.24 -13.39
C VAL A 403 23.91 17.62 -14.12
N ASP A 404 22.73 17.69 -13.52
CA ASP A 404 21.46 17.52 -14.23
C ASP A 404 20.99 18.85 -14.84
N SER A 405 20.08 18.78 -15.82
CA SER A 405 19.24 19.93 -16.17
C SER A 405 18.36 20.26 -14.96
N GLY A 406 18.37 21.54 -14.53
CA GLY A 406 17.71 22.01 -13.31
C GLY A 406 16.18 22.07 -13.37
N ALA A 407 15.55 21.04 -13.94
CA ALA A 407 14.15 20.74 -13.74
C ALA A 407 13.91 20.37 -12.26
N VAL A 408 12.65 20.51 -11.83
CA VAL A 408 12.18 20.04 -10.52
C VAL A 408 11.07 19.03 -10.73
N GLY A 409 10.88 18.13 -9.76
CA GLY A 409 9.68 17.31 -9.71
C GLY A 409 8.41 18.14 -9.57
N GLY A 410 7.28 17.49 -9.77
CA GLY A 410 5.97 18.09 -9.58
C GLY A 410 5.72 18.42 -8.11
N ALA A 411 4.85 19.40 -7.87
CA ALA A 411 4.37 19.68 -6.53
C ALA A 411 3.40 18.59 -6.05
N ALA A 412 3.42 18.30 -4.75
CA ALA A 412 2.48 17.44 -4.06
C ALA A 412 1.00 17.84 -4.30
N GLY A 413 0.15 16.83 -4.44
CA GLY A 413 -1.30 17.00 -4.34
C GLY A 413 -1.73 17.16 -2.88
N LEU A 414 -2.72 18.03 -2.61
CA LEU A 414 -3.21 18.25 -1.24
C LEU A 414 -4.21 17.18 -0.78
N GLY A 415 -4.20 16.85 0.50
CA GLY A 415 -5.08 15.89 1.14
C GLY A 415 -6.55 16.33 1.18
N GLY A 416 -7.45 15.38 0.93
CA GLY A 416 -8.89 15.61 0.91
C GLY A 416 -9.46 16.00 2.28
N ALA A 417 -10.50 16.85 2.28
CA ALA A 417 -11.14 17.30 3.51
C ALA A 417 -11.91 16.16 4.23
N ALA A 418 -11.91 16.16 5.57
CA ALA A 418 -12.66 15.20 6.38
C ALA A 418 -14.18 15.36 6.23
N GLY A 419 -14.92 14.24 6.27
CA GLY A 419 -16.37 14.25 6.38
C GLY A 419 -16.86 14.72 7.76
N LEU A 420 -18.12 15.19 7.82
CA LEU A 420 -18.78 15.55 9.09
C LEU A 420 -19.46 14.32 9.72
N ALA A 421 -19.29 14.14 11.03
CA ALA A 421 -19.92 13.06 11.77
C ALA A 421 -21.46 13.21 11.81
N GLY A 422 -22.17 12.10 11.61
CA GLY A 422 -23.62 12.06 11.71
C GLY A 422 -24.08 12.31 13.14
N ALA A 423 -25.08 13.18 13.32
CA ALA A 423 -25.62 13.48 14.64
C ALA A 423 -26.48 12.31 15.18
N GLY A 424 -26.36 12.04 16.49
CA GLY A 424 -27.19 11.03 17.16
C GLY A 424 -28.68 11.38 17.18
N GLY A 425 -29.53 10.37 16.98
CA GLY A 425 -30.98 10.53 16.99
C GLY A 425 -31.53 10.85 18.38
N ARG A 426 -32.56 11.68 18.47
CA ARG A 426 -33.22 11.98 19.77
C ARG A 426 -34.04 10.78 20.26
N GLY A 427 -33.92 10.44 21.54
CA GLY A 427 -34.78 9.45 22.18
C GLY A 427 -36.24 9.88 22.23
N GLY A 428 -37.16 8.92 22.11
CA GLY A 428 -38.59 9.16 22.21
C GLY A 428 -39.02 9.46 23.65
N SER A 429 -40.10 10.22 23.83
CA SER A 429 -40.63 10.48 25.18
C SER A 429 -41.31 9.23 25.77
N GLY A 430 -41.20 9.06 27.08
CA GLY A 430 -42.03 8.12 27.83
C GLY A 430 -43.41 8.70 28.14
N GLY A 431 -44.26 7.89 28.78
CA GLY A 431 -45.49 8.34 29.43
C GLY A 431 -45.21 9.09 30.74
N VAL A 432 -46.28 9.53 31.42
CA VAL A 432 -46.23 10.32 32.67
C VAL A 432 -45.39 9.66 33.78
N LEU A 433 -45.39 8.32 33.84
CA LEU A 433 -44.57 7.51 34.77
C LEU A 433 -43.54 6.64 34.03
N GLY A 434 -43.41 6.83 32.71
CA GLY A 434 -42.53 6.08 31.83
C GLY A 434 -41.18 6.78 31.61
N ARG A 435 -40.11 6.00 31.43
CA ARG A 435 -38.80 6.57 31.09
C ARG A 435 -38.75 6.99 29.61
N PRO A 436 -38.17 8.15 29.26
CA PRO A 436 -37.80 8.42 27.87
C PRO A 436 -36.74 7.42 27.39
N GLY A 437 -36.62 7.27 26.07
CA GLY A 437 -35.50 6.57 25.47
C GLY A 437 -34.21 7.41 25.58
N ALA A 438 -33.06 6.74 25.55
CA ALA A 438 -31.78 7.43 25.39
C ALA A 438 -31.71 8.12 24.01
N ALA A 439 -30.96 9.22 23.92
CA ALA A 439 -30.48 9.67 22.61
C ALA A 439 -29.43 8.67 22.08
N GLY A 440 -29.36 8.53 20.76
CA GLY A 440 -28.24 7.85 20.13
C GLY A 440 -26.96 8.68 20.25
N VAL A 441 -25.81 8.02 20.17
CA VAL A 441 -24.52 8.71 20.03
C VAL A 441 -24.38 9.30 18.62
N SER A 442 -23.62 10.39 18.48
CA SER A 442 -23.12 10.80 17.16
C SER A 442 -22.09 9.79 16.67
N GLY A 443 -21.87 9.73 15.35
CA GLY A 443 -20.83 8.91 14.76
C GLY A 443 -19.42 9.45 15.03
N ALA A 444 -18.41 8.69 14.62
CA ALA A 444 -17.02 9.13 14.64
C ALA A 444 -16.77 10.28 13.63
N THR A 445 -15.85 11.17 13.98
CA THR A 445 -15.25 12.16 13.06
C THR A 445 -14.21 11.51 12.17
N GLY A 446 -14.09 11.97 10.92
CA GLY A 446 -13.04 11.52 10.00
C GLY A 446 -11.77 12.34 10.16
N SER A 447 -10.67 11.83 9.62
CA SER A 447 -9.47 12.60 9.33
C SER A 447 -9.57 13.24 7.94
N THR A 448 -8.73 14.25 7.68
CA THR A 448 -8.34 14.58 6.31
C THR A 448 -7.53 13.43 5.71
N GLY A 449 -7.33 13.45 4.40
CA GLY A 449 -6.22 12.72 3.80
C GLY A 449 -4.87 13.31 4.24
N SER A 450 -3.80 12.58 4.00
CA SER A 450 -2.46 13.16 3.89
C SER A 450 -2.36 13.97 2.58
N ASP A 451 -1.48 14.97 2.57
CA ASP A 451 -0.92 15.46 1.32
C ASP A 451 -0.05 14.33 0.69
N GLY A 452 0.24 14.42 -0.60
CA GLY A 452 1.33 13.63 -1.22
C GLY A 452 2.69 14.26 -0.95
N ASP A 453 3.76 13.69 -1.50
CA ASP A 453 5.09 14.30 -1.49
C ASP A 453 5.43 14.95 -2.86
N ASP A 454 6.36 15.91 -2.85
CA ASP A 454 6.92 16.52 -4.07
C ASP A 454 7.78 15.48 -4.83
N GLY A 455 7.76 15.53 -6.15
CA GLY A 455 8.51 14.59 -6.98
C GLY A 455 10.03 14.78 -6.90
N GLY A 456 10.78 13.69 -7.12
CA GLY A 456 12.23 13.74 -7.29
C GLY A 456 12.65 14.64 -8.47
N ALA A 457 13.85 15.22 -8.43
CA ALA A 457 14.34 16.09 -9.50
C ALA A 457 14.71 15.35 -10.81
N GLY A 458 14.77 14.02 -10.76
CA GLY A 458 15.29 13.18 -11.85
C GLY A 458 16.82 13.09 -11.85
N GLY A 459 17.37 12.45 -12.87
CA GLY A 459 18.81 12.53 -13.18
C GLY A 459 19.72 11.91 -12.14
N LEU A 460 20.55 12.74 -11.51
CA LEU A 460 21.58 12.30 -10.55
C LEU A 460 21.03 12.12 -9.13
N GLY A 461 19.83 12.64 -8.83
CA GLY A 461 19.00 12.27 -7.68
C GLY A 461 17.92 11.23 -8.01
N GLY A 462 17.43 11.22 -9.25
CA GLY A 462 16.39 10.30 -9.72
C GLY A 462 15.04 10.57 -9.05
N ARG A 463 14.37 9.49 -8.63
CA ARG A 463 13.13 9.53 -7.83
C ARG A 463 13.36 10.01 -6.39
N LEU A 464 14.57 9.88 -5.85
CA LEU A 464 14.90 10.28 -4.47
C LEU A 464 15.35 11.74 -4.43
N PRO A 465 14.81 12.59 -3.55
CA PRO A 465 15.35 13.93 -3.34
C PRO A 465 16.84 13.92 -2.94
N TYR A 466 17.55 15.00 -3.26
CA TYR A 466 18.87 15.23 -2.68
C TYR A 466 18.73 15.41 -1.17
N PHE A 467 19.54 14.69 -0.39
CA PHE A 467 19.43 14.72 1.07
C PHE A 467 19.72 16.12 1.66
N ASP A 468 18.79 16.63 2.47
CA ASP A 468 18.86 17.97 3.06
C ASP A 468 19.85 18.06 4.23
N LEU A 469 21.00 18.70 3.97
CA LEU A 469 22.06 18.90 4.94
C LEU A 469 21.73 19.94 6.03
N ASP A 470 20.79 20.86 5.80
CA ASP A 470 20.41 21.87 6.80
C ASP A 470 19.51 21.27 7.90
N ASN A 471 18.83 20.15 7.62
CA ASN A 471 17.97 19.41 8.56
C ASN A 471 18.52 18.04 9.00
N ALA A 472 19.77 17.71 8.63
CA ALA A 472 20.42 16.43 8.92
C ALA A 472 20.58 16.13 10.44
N THR A 473 20.44 14.86 10.84
CA THR A 473 20.86 14.44 12.20
C THR A 473 22.38 14.47 12.34
N PRO A 474 22.93 14.55 13.57
CA PRO A 474 24.37 14.44 13.81
C PRO A 474 24.99 13.16 13.24
N GLU A 475 24.26 12.05 13.26
CA GLU A 475 24.67 10.74 12.76
C GLU A 475 24.69 10.71 11.22
N GLN A 476 23.69 11.31 10.57
CA GLN A 476 23.64 11.46 9.11
C GLN A 476 24.75 12.39 8.60
N LEU A 477 24.95 13.52 9.27
CA LEU A 477 26.04 14.45 8.94
C LEU A 477 27.42 13.83 9.19
N ALA A 478 27.58 12.99 10.21
CA ALA A 478 28.81 12.23 10.43
C ALA A 478 29.09 11.25 9.28
N LEU A 479 28.09 10.47 8.85
CA LEU A 479 28.22 9.57 7.70
C LEU A 479 28.50 10.34 6.40
N TYR A 480 27.83 11.46 6.16
CA TYR A 480 28.06 12.31 4.99
C TYR A 480 29.54 12.75 4.89
N ASN A 481 30.11 13.22 6.00
CA ASN A 481 31.52 13.61 6.05
C ASN A 481 32.49 12.41 5.92
N GLU A 482 32.12 11.23 6.44
CA GLU A 482 32.89 9.99 6.31
C GLU A 482 32.92 9.47 4.86
N ILE A 483 31.78 9.55 4.15
CA ILE A 483 31.70 9.25 2.71
C ILE A 483 32.51 10.27 1.91
N LEU A 484 32.36 11.58 2.16
CA LEU A 484 33.13 12.62 1.46
C LEU A 484 34.65 12.44 1.56
N ALA A 485 35.14 12.00 2.72
CA ALA A 485 36.57 11.75 2.95
C ALA A 485 37.17 10.66 2.05
N ILE A 486 36.34 9.79 1.47
CA ILE A 486 36.72 8.71 0.55
C ILE A 486 36.28 9.04 -0.88
N ALA A 487 35.08 9.62 -1.06
CA ALA A 487 34.52 9.97 -2.36
C ALA A 487 35.38 11.00 -3.12
N ILE A 488 35.84 12.07 -2.45
CA ILE A 488 36.63 13.13 -3.10
C ILE A 488 37.99 12.59 -3.61
N PRO A 489 38.79 11.83 -2.82
CA PRO A 489 39.98 11.16 -3.33
C PRO A 489 39.69 10.13 -4.44
N THR A 490 38.62 9.33 -4.32
CA THR A 490 38.25 8.32 -5.32
C THR A 490 37.90 8.97 -6.67
N GLN A 491 37.07 10.02 -6.66
CA GLN A 491 36.73 10.81 -7.85
C GLN A 491 37.98 11.42 -8.51
N ALA A 492 38.88 12.00 -7.72
CA ALA A 492 40.14 12.55 -8.24
C ALA A 492 41.13 11.49 -8.77
N ALA A 493 41.01 10.22 -8.35
CA ALA A 493 41.88 9.12 -8.77
C ALA A 493 41.31 8.29 -9.93
N THR A 494 39.97 8.22 -10.06
CA THR A 494 39.27 7.35 -11.02
C THR A 494 38.55 8.10 -12.14
N GLY A 495 38.23 9.38 -11.94
CA GLY A 495 37.33 10.13 -12.82
C GLY A 495 35.85 9.82 -12.65
N ILE A 496 35.46 8.89 -11.75
CA ILE A 496 34.04 8.70 -11.40
C ILE A 496 33.57 9.96 -10.65
N GLN A 497 32.58 10.66 -11.18
CA GLN A 497 31.87 11.67 -10.42
C GLN A 497 31.03 10.98 -9.32
N LEU A 498 31.37 11.25 -8.07
CA LEU A 498 30.63 10.85 -6.87
C LEU A 498 29.95 12.03 -6.18
N LEU A 499 30.24 13.24 -6.67
CA LEU A 499 29.56 14.49 -6.37
C LEU A 499 29.11 15.16 -7.68
N ASP A 500 28.03 15.93 -7.60
CA ASP A 500 27.67 16.91 -8.64
C ASP A 500 28.52 18.20 -8.56
N ALA A 501 28.23 19.20 -9.38
CA ALA A 501 28.93 20.50 -9.34
C ALA A 501 28.58 21.39 -8.13
N ASP A 502 27.48 21.12 -7.41
CA ASP A 502 27.13 21.83 -6.16
C ASP A 502 27.82 21.20 -4.93
N GLY A 503 28.37 19.99 -5.06
CA GLY A 503 29.04 19.25 -3.99
C GLY A 503 28.11 18.33 -3.18
N ARG A 504 26.96 17.96 -3.75
CA ARG A 504 26.03 16.97 -3.20
C ARG A 504 26.47 15.57 -3.60
N LEU A 505 26.28 14.58 -2.72
CA LEU A 505 26.48 13.17 -3.06
C LEU A 505 25.44 12.71 -4.09
N ILE A 506 25.87 11.90 -5.06
CA ILE A 506 25.04 11.36 -6.16
C ILE A 506 25.10 9.83 -6.23
N GLY A 507 24.21 9.23 -7.02
CA GLY A 507 24.11 7.77 -7.14
C GLY A 507 23.75 7.10 -5.81
N PRO A 508 24.36 5.96 -5.44
CA PRO A 508 23.95 5.21 -4.25
C PRO A 508 24.31 5.94 -2.94
N LEU A 509 25.25 6.89 -3.01
CA LEU A 509 25.77 7.60 -1.83
C LEU A 509 24.76 8.56 -1.21
N ASN A 510 23.81 9.11 -1.99
CA ASN A 510 22.70 9.92 -1.47
C ASN A 510 21.75 9.05 -0.63
N ALA A 511 21.36 7.88 -1.15
CA ALA A 511 20.45 6.95 -0.48
C ALA A 511 21.01 6.42 0.85
N TYR A 512 22.32 6.18 0.95
CA TYR A 512 22.95 5.72 2.20
C TYR A 512 22.83 6.70 3.38
N ILE A 513 22.47 7.97 3.15
CA ILE A 513 22.26 8.94 4.24
C ILE A 513 20.87 8.78 4.89
N TYR A 514 19.88 8.23 4.17
CA TYR A 514 18.51 8.10 4.69
C TYR A 514 18.40 7.13 5.88
N ASN A 515 19.23 6.08 5.93
CA ASN A 515 19.45 5.29 7.14
C ASN A 515 20.95 5.18 7.43
N SER A 516 21.46 6.04 8.32
CA SER A 516 22.90 6.16 8.59
C SER A 516 23.56 4.92 9.20
N THR A 517 22.78 3.97 9.75
CA THR A 517 23.33 2.72 10.29
C THR A 517 23.52 1.67 9.19
N ILE A 518 22.48 1.49 8.36
CA ILE A 518 22.48 0.52 7.25
C ILE A 518 23.39 1.01 6.11
N GLY A 519 23.25 2.28 5.72
CA GLY A 519 24.08 2.92 4.69
C GLY A 519 25.57 2.92 5.04
N LYS A 520 25.92 3.09 6.32
CA LYS A 520 27.31 2.95 6.78
C LYS A 520 27.84 1.52 6.63
N ALA A 521 27.02 0.51 6.93
CA ALA A 521 27.42 -0.89 6.77
C ALA A 521 27.62 -1.26 5.29
N LEU A 522 26.69 -0.85 4.41
CA LEU A 522 26.78 -1.08 2.96
C LEU A 522 27.98 -0.37 2.33
N PHE A 523 28.19 0.90 2.67
CA PHE A 523 29.40 1.64 2.27
C PHE A 523 30.68 0.97 2.80
N GLY A 524 30.62 0.39 4.00
CA GLY A 524 31.69 -0.45 4.56
C GLY A 524 32.05 -1.64 3.67
N VAL A 525 31.05 -2.41 3.18
CA VAL A 525 31.28 -3.55 2.28
C VAL A 525 32.04 -3.12 1.02
N GLY A 526 31.59 -2.06 0.33
CA GLY A 526 32.26 -1.56 -0.87
C GLY A 526 33.74 -1.23 -0.63
N ASN A 527 34.06 -0.60 0.51
CA ASN A 527 35.44 -0.33 0.91
C ASN A 527 36.27 -1.59 1.19
N THR A 528 35.65 -2.71 1.61
CA THR A 528 36.36 -3.99 1.83
C THR A 528 36.65 -4.78 0.55
N LEU A 529 35.98 -4.51 -0.58
CA LEU A 529 36.19 -5.25 -1.84
C LEU A 529 37.60 -5.07 -2.43
N ALA A 530 38.38 -4.10 -1.96
CA ALA A 530 39.81 -3.96 -2.25
C ALA A 530 40.69 -5.02 -1.56
N SER A 531 40.14 -5.82 -0.64
CA SER A 531 40.80 -6.95 0.03
C SER A 531 40.49 -8.33 -0.59
N ALA A 532 39.71 -8.36 -1.67
CA ALA A 532 39.50 -9.57 -2.45
C ALA A 532 40.82 -10.10 -3.03
N SER A 533 40.93 -11.42 -3.14
CA SER A 533 42.05 -12.13 -3.76
C SER A 533 42.09 -12.00 -5.29
N LEU A 534 41.01 -11.50 -5.89
CA LEU A 534 40.85 -11.27 -7.33
C LEU A 534 41.69 -10.09 -7.84
N SER A 535 42.08 -10.14 -9.11
CA SER A 535 42.71 -9.00 -9.78
C SER A 535 41.72 -7.81 -9.89
N PRO A 536 42.21 -6.56 -9.97
CA PRO A 536 41.34 -5.42 -10.26
C PRO A 536 40.52 -5.61 -11.54
N SER A 537 41.13 -6.08 -12.64
CA SER A 537 40.46 -6.41 -13.91
C SER A 537 39.25 -7.33 -13.70
N ILE A 538 39.44 -8.45 -12.98
CA ILE A 538 38.40 -9.45 -12.75
C ILE A 538 37.24 -8.86 -11.93
N ARG A 539 37.51 -7.99 -10.95
CA ARG A 539 36.45 -7.31 -10.18
C ARG A 539 35.65 -6.36 -11.07
N GLU A 540 36.30 -5.52 -11.88
CA GLU A 540 35.58 -4.63 -12.81
C GLU A 540 34.78 -5.40 -13.86
N ILE A 541 35.29 -6.54 -14.34
CA ILE A 541 34.57 -7.45 -15.23
C ILE A 541 33.31 -8.02 -14.56
N ALA A 542 33.40 -8.45 -13.30
CA ALA A 542 32.25 -8.92 -12.54
C ALA A 542 31.20 -7.80 -12.35
N ILE A 543 31.64 -6.57 -12.07
CA ILE A 543 30.76 -5.42 -11.87
C ILE A 543 30.04 -5.04 -13.18
N LEU A 544 30.78 -4.92 -14.30
CA LEU A 544 30.21 -4.63 -15.61
C LEU A 544 29.27 -5.73 -16.11
N ALA A 545 29.58 -7.00 -15.85
CA ALA A 545 28.68 -8.12 -16.18
C ALA A 545 27.37 -8.05 -15.36
N SER A 546 27.48 -7.72 -14.06
CA SER A 546 26.34 -7.57 -13.14
C SER A 546 25.43 -6.40 -13.55
N GLY A 547 25.99 -5.19 -13.61
CA GLY A 547 25.26 -3.98 -13.96
C GLY A 547 24.75 -3.97 -15.40
N GLY A 548 25.43 -4.68 -16.32
CA GLY A 548 25.04 -4.84 -17.72
C GLY A 548 23.82 -5.73 -17.91
N LEU A 549 23.69 -6.81 -17.13
CA LEU A 549 22.48 -7.62 -17.11
C LEU A 549 21.31 -6.88 -16.45
N TRP A 550 21.56 -6.02 -15.47
CA TRP A 550 20.53 -5.21 -14.81
C TRP A 550 20.20 -3.88 -15.51
N GLY A 551 20.99 -3.46 -16.50
CA GLY A 551 20.82 -2.16 -17.18
C GLY A 551 21.01 -0.96 -16.25
N SER A 552 21.92 -1.05 -15.26
CA SER A 552 22.11 -0.01 -14.24
C SER A 552 22.95 1.16 -14.76
N ALA A 553 22.31 2.28 -15.06
CA ALA A 553 22.90 3.37 -15.84
C ALA A 553 24.08 4.07 -15.14
N TYR A 554 23.89 4.53 -13.90
CA TYR A 554 24.94 5.17 -13.11
C TYR A 554 26.11 4.21 -12.82
N GLU A 555 25.80 2.96 -12.49
CA GLU A 555 26.77 1.89 -12.20
C GLU A 555 27.72 1.65 -13.38
N LEU A 556 27.12 1.43 -14.55
CA LEU A 556 27.86 1.21 -15.79
C LEU A 556 28.67 2.43 -16.21
N TYR A 557 28.17 3.65 -16.01
CA TYR A 557 28.98 4.85 -16.19
C TYR A 557 30.25 4.83 -15.31
N ALA A 558 30.08 4.60 -14.01
CA ALA A 558 31.20 4.62 -13.06
C ALA A 558 32.24 3.53 -13.38
N HIS A 559 31.80 2.29 -13.55
CA HIS A 559 32.72 1.15 -13.68
C HIS A 559 33.27 0.96 -15.10
N LYS A 560 32.69 1.58 -16.15
CA LYS A 560 33.38 1.76 -17.46
C LYS A 560 34.73 2.47 -17.29
N LEU A 561 34.76 3.53 -16.48
CA LEU A 561 35.98 4.33 -16.24
C LEU A 561 37.04 3.51 -15.50
N VAL A 562 36.64 2.79 -14.45
CA VAL A 562 37.56 1.98 -13.62
C VAL A 562 38.07 0.75 -14.38
N ALA A 563 37.21 0.08 -15.15
CA ALA A 563 37.62 -1.00 -16.06
C ALA A 563 38.66 -0.52 -17.08
N THR A 564 38.48 0.67 -17.65
CA THR A 564 39.45 1.30 -18.56
C THR A 564 40.78 1.57 -17.86
N LEU A 565 40.77 2.05 -16.61
CA LEU A 565 41.99 2.31 -15.82
C LEU A 565 42.76 1.04 -15.46
N TYR A 566 42.07 -0.09 -15.24
CA TYR A 566 42.71 -1.39 -15.00
C TYR A 566 43.01 -2.17 -16.29
N GLY A 567 42.71 -1.61 -17.47
CA GLY A 567 43.11 -2.15 -18.76
C GLY A 567 42.20 -3.23 -19.34
N VAL A 568 40.95 -3.32 -18.88
CA VAL A 568 39.93 -4.19 -19.49
C VAL A 568 39.71 -3.74 -20.95
N PRO A 569 39.66 -4.65 -21.95
CA PRO A 569 39.48 -4.29 -23.35
C PRO A 569 38.18 -3.50 -23.61
N GLN A 570 38.22 -2.49 -24.48
CA GLN A 570 37.07 -1.64 -24.78
C GLN A 570 35.87 -2.44 -25.33
N ASP A 571 36.13 -3.46 -26.16
CA ASP A 571 35.11 -4.37 -26.69
C ASP A 571 34.54 -5.30 -25.61
N ALA A 572 35.32 -5.64 -24.58
CA ALA A 572 34.81 -6.30 -23.38
C ALA A 572 33.92 -5.36 -22.56
N ILE A 573 34.36 -4.12 -22.32
CA ILE A 573 33.59 -3.11 -21.57
C ILE A 573 32.24 -2.86 -22.27
N GLU A 574 32.24 -2.67 -23.59
CA GLU A 574 31.03 -2.44 -24.39
C GLU A 574 30.10 -3.67 -24.45
N SER A 575 30.63 -4.89 -24.57
CA SER A 575 29.80 -6.09 -24.60
C SER A 575 29.18 -6.39 -23.22
N LEU A 576 29.97 -6.35 -22.15
CA LEU A 576 29.49 -6.57 -20.79
C LEU A 576 28.44 -5.52 -20.39
N ALA A 577 28.70 -4.22 -20.62
CA ALA A 577 27.80 -3.13 -20.25
C ALA A 577 26.45 -3.13 -21.01
N ASN A 578 26.32 -3.93 -22.07
CA ASN A 578 25.06 -4.14 -22.79
C ASN A 578 24.44 -5.53 -22.51
N GLY A 579 24.89 -6.24 -21.46
CA GLY A 579 24.42 -7.57 -21.10
C GLY A 579 24.73 -8.65 -22.15
N GLN A 580 25.68 -8.40 -23.06
CA GLN A 580 26.02 -9.31 -24.16
C GLN A 580 27.14 -10.27 -23.74
N ALA A 581 27.27 -11.37 -24.49
CA ALA A 581 28.37 -12.31 -24.31
C ALA A 581 29.73 -11.59 -24.49
N PRO A 582 30.73 -11.82 -23.61
CA PRO A 582 31.98 -11.09 -23.58
C PRO A 582 32.78 -11.22 -24.89
N VAL A 583 33.16 -10.06 -25.44
CA VAL A 583 34.10 -9.92 -26.56
C VAL A 583 35.47 -9.48 -26.01
N GLY A 584 36.57 -9.74 -26.73
CA GLY A 584 37.92 -9.28 -26.36
C GLY A 584 38.61 -10.02 -25.20
N LEU A 585 37.87 -10.59 -24.25
CA LEU A 585 38.41 -11.30 -23.09
C LEU A 585 39.00 -12.68 -23.43
N THR A 586 39.99 -13.11 -22.66
CA THR A 586 40.58 -14.46 -22.74
C THR A 586 41.00 -14.97 -21.37
N GLY A 587 41.08 -16.30 -21.19
CA GLY A 587 41.56 -16.90 -19.94
C GLY A 587 40.69 -16.53 -18.73
N ASP A 588 41.34 -16.26 -17.60
CA ASP A 588 40.76 -15.90 -16.31
C ASP A 588 39.73 -14.75 -16.40
N ASP A 589 40.01 -13.70 -17.18
CA ASP A 589 39.09 -12.57 -17.38
C ASP A 589 37.79 -13.02 -18.09
N LEU A 590 37.90 -13.89 -19.11
CA LEU A 590 36.75 -14.45 -19.83
C LEU A 590 35.96 -15.43 -18.96
N LEU A 591 36.66 -16.22 -18.14
CA LEU A 591 36.09 -17.18 -17.22
C LEU A 591 35.25 -16.49 -16.13
N ALA A 592 35.76 -15.39 -15.56
CA ALA A 592 35.02 -14.58 -14.60
C ALA A 592 33.76 -13.95 -15.24
N ALA A 593 33.87 -13.38 -16.44
CA ALA A 593 32.72 -12.85 -17.17
C ALA A 593 31.63 -13.92 -17.40
N GLN A 594 32.03 -15.11 -17.83
CA GLN A 594 31.10 -16.23 -18.07
C GLN A 594 30.45 -16.73 -16.76
N PHE A 595 31.23 -16.87 -15.69
CA PHE A 595 30.72 -17.30 -14.37
C PHE A 595 29.65 -16.33 -13.85
N VAL A 596 29.92 -15.03 -13.90
CA VAL A 596 28.99 -14.00 -13.42
C VAL A 596 27.74 -13.92 -14.29
N GLN A 597 27.87 -14.06 -15.62
CA GLN A 597 26.71 -14.08 -16.52
C GLN A 597 25.83 -15.33 -16.34
N GLU A 598 26.41 -16.53 -16.20
CA GLU A 598 25.62 -17.75 -15.94
C GLU A 598 24.90 -17.65 -14.58
N LEU A 599 25.62 -17.22 -13.53
CA LEU A 599 25.08 -17.05 -12.18
C LEU A 599 23.94 -16.04 -12.11
N THR A 600 24.06 -14.90 -12.80
CA THR A 600 23.06 -13.83 -12.73
C THR A 600 21.82 -14.13 -13.58
N SER A 601 21.98 -14.80 -14.72
CA SER A 601 20.88 -15.08 -15.66
C SER A 601 20.10 -16.38 -15.37
N THR A 602 20.77 -17.38 -14.79
CA THR A 602 20.18 -18.71 -14.48
C THR A 602 20.03 -18.97 -12.97
N TYR A 603 20.49 -18.04 -12.13
CA TYR A 603 20.60 -18.16 -10.67
C TYR A 603 21.46 -19.34 -10.20
N ARG A 604 22.29 -19.96 -11.05
CA ARG A 604 23.21 -21.05 -10.73
C ARG A 604 24.47 -20.95 -11.60
N VAL A 605 25.51 -21.72 -11.25
CA VAL A 605 26.66 -21.96 -12.14
C VAL A 605 26.73 -23.46 -12.41
N SER A 606 26.97 -23.85 -13.66
CA SER A 606 27.14 -25.23 -14.07
C SER A 606 28.39 -25.86 -13.45
N ASP A 607 28.35 -27.18 -13.17
CA ASP A 607 29.48 -27.88 -12.52
C ASP A 607 30.81 -27.62 -13.23
N ALA A 608 30.83 -27.68 -14.56
CA ALA A 608 32.03 -27.47 -15.36
C ALA A 608 32.58 -26.03 -15.30
N LEU A 609 31.71 -25.03 -15.16
CA LEU A 609 32.12 -23.62 -15.03
C LEU A 609 32.55 -23.30 -13.59
N TYR A 610 31.93 -23.94 -12.60
CA TYR A 610 32.35 -23.88 -11.20
C TYR A 610 33.70 -24.56 -10.98
N GLU A 611 33.91 -25.78 -11.49
CA GLU A 611 35.19 -26.49 -11.45
C GLU A 611 36.30 -25.65 -12.11
N ALA A 612 36.06 -25.10 -13.31
CA ALA A 612 37.02 -24.23 -13.97
C ALA A 612 37.35 -22.96 -13.17
N ALA A 613 36.35 -22.32 -12.55
CA ALA A 613 36.57 -21.15 -11.69
C ALA A 613 37.35 -21.49 -10.40
N VAL A 614 37.14 -22.67 -9.81
CA VAL A 614 37.92 -23.15 -8.66
C VAL A 614 39.37 -23.49 -9.07
N ASP A 615 39.60 -24.07 -10.25
CA ASP A 615 40.94 -24.33 -10.78
C ASP A 615 41.73 -23.04 -11.08
N ALA A 616 41.05 -21.96 -11.51
CA ALA A 616 41.67 -20.67 -11.80
C ALA A 616 41.88 -19.79 -10.56
N PHE A 617 40.86 -19.65 -9.71
CA PHE A 617 40.83 -18.66 -8.62
C PHE A 617 40.98 -19.26 -7.21
N GLY A 618 40.82 -20.58 -7.07
CA GLY A 618 40.65 -21.24 -5.78
C GLY A 618 39.34 -20.87 -5.08
N LEU A 619 39.01 -21.59 -4.00
CA LEU A 619 37.74 -21.40 -3.29
C LEU A 619 37.54 -19.97 -2.77
N THR A 620 38.58 -19.33 -2.21
CA THR A 620 38.50 -17.93 -1.75
C THR A 620 38.26 -16.97 -2.92
N GLY A 621 38.89 -17.18 -4.08
CA GLY A 621 38.66 -16.32 -5.25
C GLY A 621 37.25 -16.49 -5.85
N VAL A 622 36.69 -17.70 -5.83
CA VAL A 622 35.28 -17.92 -6.23
C VAL A 622 34.31 -17.29 -5.21
N VAL A 623 34.60 -17.37 -3.91
CA VAL A 623 33.83 -16.65 -2.87
C VAL A 623 33.92 -15.13 -3.04
N ASP A 624 35.11 -14.59 -3.34
CA ASP A 624 35.27 -13.17 -3.63
C ASP A 624 34.50 -12.74 -4.89
N LEU A 625 34.47 -13.58 -5.93
CA LEU A 625 33.74 -13.31 -7.18
C LEU A 625 32.23 -13.27 -6.94
N VAL A 626 31.73 -14.24 -6.17
CA VAL A 626 30.34 -14.32 -5.69
C VAL A 626 29.98 -13.10 -4.84
N ASN A 627 30.83 -12.71 -3.88
CA ASN A 627 30.58 -11.58 -3.00
C ASN A 627 30.60 -10.22 -3.74
N VAL A 628 31.52 -10.02 -4.68
CA VAL A 628 31.54 -8.83 -5.55
C VAL A 628 30.25 -8.78 -6.39
N THR A 629 29.88 -9.89 -7.03
CA THR A 629 28.65 -9.99 -7.84
C THR A 629 27.42 -9.65 -7.00
N GLY A 630 27.21 -10.32 -5.86
CA GLY A 630 26.06 -10.08 -4.98
C GLY A 630 25.98 -8.65 -4.46
N THR A 631 27.12 -8.04 -4.10
CA THR A 631 27.18 -6.63 -3.68
C THR A 631 26.69 -5.70 -4.80
N TYR A 632 27.17 -5.90 -6.03
CA TYR A 632 26.85 -5.02 -7.15
C TYR A 632 25.50 -5.31 -7.82
N LEU A 633 24.90 -6.49 -7.61
CA LEU A 633 23.47 -6.69 -7.84
C LEU A 633 22.63 -5.87 -6.84
N GLY A 634 23.01 -5.83 -5.57
CA GLY A 634 22.35 -4.97 -4.57
C GLY A 634 22.45 -3.48 -4.91
N VAL A 635 23.61 -3.01 -5.35
CA VAL A 635 23.80 -1.62 -5.83
C VAL A 635 23.01 -1.36 -7.12
N SER A 636 22.99 -2.31 -8.06
CA SER A 636 22.20 -2.20 -9.29
C SER A 636 20.70 -2.11 -9.02
N LEU A 637 20.20 -2.92 -8.07
CA LEU A 637 18.81 -2.87 -7.59
C LEU A 637 18.47 -1.51 -6.97
N LEU A 638 19.36 -0.96 -6.13
CA LEU A 638 19.19 0.37 -5.51
C LEU A 638 19.14 1.49 -6.56
N LEU A 639 20.10 1.51 -7.48
CA LEU A 639 20.17 2.48 -8.56
C LEU A 639 18.98 2.39 -9.52
N ASN A 640 18.47 1.17 -9.77
CA ASN A 640 17.34 0.97 -10.66
C ASN A 640 15.99 1.34 -10.04
N ALA A 641 15.77 1.04 -8.76
CA ALA A 641 14.54 1.40 -8.06
C ALA A 641 14.34 2.93 -7.95
N LEU A 642 15.44 3.66 -7.76
CA LEU A 642 15.49 5.11 -7.65
C LEU A 642 15.70 5.83 -8.99
N GLU A 643 15.81 5.09 -10.10
CA GLU A 643 16.05 5.59 -11.47
C GLU A 643 17.24 6.57 -11.61
N LEU A 644 18.34 6.25 -10.93
CA LEU A 644 19.55 7.06 -10.90
C LEU A 644 20.35 6.92 -12.21
N GLN A 645 20.51 8.05 -12.91
CA GLN A 645 21.06 8.12 -14.27
C GLN A 645 22.56 8.41 -14.29
N GLY A 646 23.24 8.00 -15.36
CA GLY A 646 24.59 8.45 -15.70
C GLY A 646 24.60 9.41 -16.90
N PRO A 647 25.74 10.03 -17.26
CA PRO A 647 25.91 10.82 -18.48
C PRO A 647 25.78 10.00 -19.78
N GLU A 648 25.77 8.67 -19.69
CA GLU A 648 25.42 7.77 -20.78
C GLU A 648 24.20 6.94 -20.39
N SER A 649 23.22 6.82 -21.29
CA SER A 649 22.13 5.85 -21.14
C SER A 649 22.67 4.42 -21.30
N ALA A 650 22.39 3.56 -20.32
CA ALA A 650 22.61 2.12 -20.46
C ALA A 650 21.59 1.48 -21.41
N GLY A 651 21.93 0.30 -21.93
CA GLY A 651 20.94 -0.58 -22.56
C GLY A 651 19.91 -1.09 -21.55
N PRO A 652 18.72 -1.55 -22.01
CA PRO A 652 17.79 -2.24 -21.14
C PRO A 652 18.42 -3.52 -20.58
N GLY A 653 18.13 -3.85 -19.32
CA GLY A 653 18.58 -5.08 -18.69
C GLY A 653 18.06 -6.33 -19.41
N VAL A 654 18.83 -7.41 -19.31
CA VAL A 654 18.47 -8.73 -19.85
C VAL A 654 17.70 -9.49 -18.78
N LEU A 655 16.38 -9.55 -18.93
CA LEU A 655 15.49 -10.22 -17.98
C LEU A 655 15.92 -11.68 -17.72
N PRO A 656 15.88 -12.15 -16.46
CA PRO A 656 16.39 -13.47 -16.07
C PRO A 656 15.49 -14.61 -16.55
N THR A 657 16.04 -15.82 -16.70
CA THR A 657 15.24 -17.01 -16.99
C THR A 657 14.68 -17.61 -15.70
N PRO A 658 13.34 -17.76 -15.54
CA PRO A 658 12.76 -18.28 -14.30
C PRO A 658 13.11 -19.74 -13.98
N ASN A 659 13.07 -20.07 -12.69
CA ASN A 659 13.16 -21.41 -12.10
C ASN A 659 14.51 -22.14 -12.29
N PRO A 660 15.49 -21.95 -11.39
CA PRO A 660 16.57 -22.90 -11.22
C PRO A 660 16.02 -24.26 -10.73
N PRO A 661 16.59 -25.40 -11.15
CA PRO A 661 16.16 -26.71 -10.65
C PRO A 661 16.50 -26.88 -9.16
N PRO A 662 15.73 -27.68 -8.41
CA PRO A 662 15.98 -27.94 -6.99
C PRO A 662 17.32 -28.67 -6.78
N PHE A 663 18.00 -28.34 -5.69
CA PHE A 663 19.32 -28.86 -5.36
C PHE A 663 19.35 -30.39 -5.17
N PRO A 664 20.46 -31.06 -5.54
CA PRO A 664 20.79 -32.37 -5.00
C PRO A 664 21.05 -32.26 -3.48
N ALA A 665 20.39 -33.07 -2.66
CA ALA A 665 20.56 -33.02 -1.20
C ALA A 665 21.96 -33.48 -0.72
N ASP A 666 22.63 -34.31 -1.53
CA ASP A 666 23.83 -35.07 -1.15
C ASP A 666 25.12 -34.48 -1.76
N GLY A 667 25.34 -33.17 -1.59
CA GLY A 667 26.56 -32.48 -2.03
C GLY A 667 27.83 -33.03 -1.35
N PRO A 668 29.02 -32.97 -1.99
CA PRO A 668 30.23 -33.64 -1.50
C PRO A 668 30.74 -33.13 -0.15
N ASN A 669 30.32 -31.93 0.28
CA ASN A 669 30.66 -31.33 1.58
C ASN A 669 29.48 -31.31 2.57
N GLY A 670 28.41 -32.08 2.32
CA GLY A 670 27.20 -32.06 3.15
C GLY A 670 26.56 -30.68 3.21
N LEU A 671 26.36 -30.14 4.43
CA LEU A 671 25.75 -28.83 4.67
C LEU A 671 26.54 -27.61 4.14
N GLY A 672 27.73 -27.83 3.56
CA GLY A 672 28.47 -26.82 2.80
C GLY A 672 28.21 -26.84 1.28
N GLY A 673 27.51 -27.84 0.75
CA GLY A 673 27.27 -28.00 -0.69
C GLY A 673 28.56 -28.21 -1.47
N ARG A 674 28.88 -27.29 -2.39
CA ARG A 674 30.13 -27.21 -3.15
C ARG A 674 31.30 -26.58 -2.36
N LEU A 675 31.01 -25.90 -1.24
CA LEU A 675 32.01 -25.24 -0.40
C LEU A 675 32.27 -26.06 0.87
N PRO A 676 33.50 -26.52 1.15
CA PRO A 676 33.81 -27.22 2.40
C PRO A 676 33.42 -26.42 3.64
N LEU A 677 32.91 -27.07 4.68
CA LEU A 677 32.73 -26.43 5.99
C LEU A 677 34.10 -26.20 6.63
N LEU A 678 34.40 -24.95 7.02
CA LEU A 678 35.74 -24.58 7.47
C LEU A 678 36.10 -25.28 8.80
N ASP A 679 37.22 -26.00 8.80
CA ASP A 679 37.78 -26.61 10.01
C ASP A 679 38.51 -25.55 10.85
N LEU A 680 37.85 -25.08 11.91
CA LEU A 680 38.39 -24.07 12.83
C LEU A 680 39.64 -24.53 13.59
N THR A 681 40.00 -25.83 13.56
CA THR A 681 41.26 -26.32 14.14
C THR A 681 42.49 -26.11 13.23
N SER A 682 42.25 -25.81 11.94
CA SER A 682 43.28 -25.51 10.94
C SER A 682 43.17 -24.09 10.33
N ALA A 683 42.08 -23.38 10.62
CA ALA A 683 41.80 -22.02 10.15
C ALA A 683 42.80 -20.95 10.63
N THR A 684 42.85 -19.83 9.93
CA THR A 684 43.68 -18.66 10.29
C THR A 684 43.13 -17.92 11.52
N PRO A 685 43.96 -17.13 12.24
CA PRO A 685 43.49 -16.36 13.40
C PRO A 685 42.34 -15.39 13.09
N GLN A 686 42.31 -14.80 11.89
CA GLN A 686 41.21 -13.95 11.44
C GLN A 686 39.91 -14.76 11.24
N GLN A 687 40.02 -15.96 10.66
CA GLN A 687 38.86 -16.86 10.49
C GLN A 687 38.31 -17.35 11.81
N VAL A 688 39.17 -17.69 12.77
CA VAL A 688 38.74 -18.10 14.12
C VAL A 688 38.05 -16.93 14.83
N ALA A 689 38.63 -15.71 14.80
CA ALA A 689 38.02 -14.54 15.43
C ALA A 689 36.66 -14.17 14.82
N LEU A 690 36.51 -14.25 13.49
CA LEU A 690 35.24 -14.02 12.82
C LEU A 690 34.21 -15.12 13.12
N ALA A 691 34.63 -16.39 13.15
CA ALA A 691 33.77 -17.50 13.52
C ALA A 691 33.29 -17.40 14.98
N GLU A 692 34.15 -16.99 15.92
CA GLU A 692 33.76 -16.72 17.32
C GLU A 692 32.71 -15.59 17.40
N ALA A 693 32.89 -14.50 16.65
CA ALA A 693 31.94 -13.39 16.60
C ALA A 693 30.59 -13.79 15.97
N MET A 694 30.62 -14.60 14.90
CA MET A 694 29.42 -15.15 14.26
C MET A 694 28.69 -16.14 15.17
N LEU A 695 29.40 -17.08 15.80
CA LEU A 695 28.82 -18.08 16.71
C LEU A 695 28.13 -17.43 17.92
N ALA A 696 28.66 -16.32 18.43
CA ALA A 696 28.06 -15.55 19.52
C ALA A 696 26.64 -15.01 19.18
N ILE A 697 26.29 -14.89 17.90
CA ILE A 697 24.96 -14.48 17.41
C ILE A 697 24.19 -15.68 16.83
N ALA A 698 24.85 -16.54 16.06
CA ALA A 698 24.23 -17.70 15.40
C ALA A 698 23.64 -18.71 16.39
N VAL A 699 24.34 -19.01 17.49
CA VAL A 699 23.86 -19.95 18.52
C VAL A 699 22.58 -19.47 19.23
N PRO A 700 22.50 -18.24 19.79
CA PRO A 700 21.26 -17.76 20.37
C PRO A 700 20.15 -17.54 19.32
N THR A 701 20.46 -17.11 18.09
CA THR A 701 19.47 -17.00 17.02
C THR A 701 18.88 -18.37 16.68
N GLN A 702 19.70 -19.41 16.45
CA GLN A 702 19.24 -20.78 16.23
C GLN A 702 18.36 -21.31 17.37
N ALA A 703 18.72 -21.02 18.61
CA ALA A 703 17.92 -21.42 19.78
C ALA A 703 16.59 -20.64 19.91
N ALA A 704 16.50 -19.43 19.37
CA ALA A 704 15.30 -18.58 19.42
C ALA A 704 14.37 -18.75 18.21
N THR A 705 14.91 -19.08 17.03
CA THR A 705 14.14 -19.16 15.77
C THR A 705 13.93 -20.57 15.25
N GLY A 706 14.74 -21.54 15.68
CA GLY A 706 14.76 -22.89 15.11
C GLY A 706 15.55 -23.03 13.79
N ILE A 707 16.05 -21.93 13.21
CA ILE A 707 16.93 -22.00 12.02
C ILE A 707 18.23 -22.71 12.41
N GLN A 708 18.59 -23.78 11.71
CA GLN A 708 19.92 -24.39 11.85
C GLN A 708 20.96 -23.48 11.18
N LEU A 709 21.79 -22.80 12.00
CA LEU A 709 22.90 -21.92 11.57
C LEU A 709 24.28 -22.53 11.91
N VAL A 710 24.30 -23.57 12.75
CA VAL A 710 25.48 -24.29 13.21
C VAL A 710 25.21 -25.81 13.11
N SER A 711 26.18 -26.56 12.59
CA SER A 711 26.12 -28.02 12.47
C SER A 711 26.21 -28.72 13.83
N PRO A 712 25.84 -30.02 13.94
CA PRO A 712 26.01 -30.80 15.16
C PRO A 712 27.46 -30.84 15.72
N GLU A 713 28.45 -30.64 14.85
CA GLU A 713 29.89 -30.59 15.15
C GLU A 713 30.36 -29.20 15.59
N GLY A 714 29.50 -28.17 15.54
CA GLY A 714 29.83 -26.79 15.91
C GLY A 714 30.36 -25.92 14.77
N GLN A 715 30.30 -26.37 13.52
CA GLN A 715 30.72 -25.58 12.35
C GLN A 715 29.59 -24.65 11.89
N LEU A 716 29.92 -23.43 11.45
CA LEU A 716 28.96 -22.52 10.83
C LEU A 716 28.50 -23.08 9.47
N ILE A 717 27.21 -22.95 9.16
CA ILE A 717 26.58 -23.40 7.90
C ILE A 717 25.80 -22.26 7.24
N GLY A 718 25.14 -22.53 6.10
CA GLY A 718 24.46 -21.48 5.34
C GLY A 718 25.46 -20.47 4.75
N PRO A 719 25.08 -19.19 4.59
CA PRO A 719 25.99 -18.17 4.06
C PRO A 719 27.16 -17.87 5.01
N LEU A 720 27.01 -18.20 6.31
CA LEU A 720 28.02 -17.89 7.33
C LEU A 720 29.34 -18.64 7.10
N ASN A 721 29.31 -19.84 6.52
CA ASN A 721 30.53 -20.56 6.14
C ASN A 721 31.30 -19.83 5.03
N ALA A 722 30.61 -19.29 4.02
CA ALA A 722 31.22 -18.57 2.92
C ALA A 722 31.93 -17.28 3.39
N TYR A 723 31.35 -16.57 4.35
CA TYR A 723 31.96 -15.38 4.94
C TYR A 723 33.31 -15.64 5.64
N LEU A 724 33.61 -16.90 6.03
CA LEU A 724 34.93 -17.25 6.57
C LEU A 724 36.02 -17.41 5.50
N TYR A 725 35.69 -17.52 4.21
CA TYR A 725 36.70 -17.73 3.16
C TYR A 725 37.49 -16.45 2.81
N ASN A 726 36.89 -15.27 3.02
CA ASN A 726 37.58 -13.99 3.10
C ASN A 726 37.03 -13.20 4.31
N PRO A 727 37.69 -13.28 5.49
CA PRO A 727 37.16 -12.67 6.70
C PRO A 727 36.94 -11.16 6.63
N THR A 728 37.72 -10.41 5.83
CA THR A 728 37.58 -8.95 5.75
C THR A 728 36.32 -8.52 5.00
N ILE A 729 35.93 -9.26 3.95
CA ILE A 729 34.66 -9.03 3.24
C ILE A 729 33.51 -9.66 4.04
N GLY A 730 33.71 -10.86 4.60
CA GLY A 730 32.71 -11.59 5.38
C GLY A 730 32.28 -10.89 6.67
N GLU A 731 33.20 -10.22 7.38
CA GLU A 731 32.88 -9.39 8.55
C GLU A 731 31.97 -8.22 8.17
N ALA A 732 32.24 -7.57 7.03
CA ALA A 732 31.42 -6.45 6.54
C ALA A 732 30.03 -6.90 6.08
N LEU A 733 29.93 -7.99 5.31
CA LEU A 733 28.64 -8.57 4.87
C LEU A 733 27.80 -9.05 6.07
N PHE A 734 28.41 -9.69 7.06
CA PHE A 734 27.75 -10.05 8.31
C PHE A 734 27.31 -8.81 9.11
N GLY A 735 28.12 -7.74 9.11
CA GLY A 735 27.76 -6.44 9.68
C GLY A 735 26.52 -5.82 9.03
N VAL A 736 26.39 -5.89 7.70
CA VAL A 736 25.19 -5.44 6.96
C VAL A 736 23.95 -6.22 7.40
N GLY A 737 24.00 -7.54 7.46
CA GLY A 737 22.85 -8.35 7.92
C GLY A 737 22.37 -7.96 9.33
N ASN A 738 23.29 -7.71 10.26
CA ASN A 738 22.97 -7.24 11.61
C ASN A 738 22.43 -5.79 11.65
N SER A 739 22.78 -4.93 10.66
CA SER A 739 22.36 -3.53 10.63
C SER A 739 20.84 -3.34 10.45
N PHE A 740 20.13 -4.30 9.84
CA PHE A 740 18.67 -4.29 9.67
C PHE A 740 17.87 -4.45 10.98
N ALA A 741 18.54 -4.59 12.13
CA ALA A 741 17.96 -4.33 13.44
C ALA A 741 17.58 -2.84 13.65
N SER A 742 18.13 -1.93 12.84
CA SER A 742 17.87 -0.48 12.85
C SER A 742 17.00 0.02 11.68
N ALA A 743 16.45 -0.89 10.87
CA ALA A 743 15.47 -0.53 9.85
C ALA A 743 14.17 -0.03 10.48
N SER A 744 13.50 0.91 9.81
CA SER A 744 12.16 1.42 10.17
C SER A 744 11.03 0.38 9.99
N LEU A 745 11.33 -0.73 9.32
CA LEU A 745 10.39 -1.77 8.91
C LEU A 745 9.96 -2.69 10.07
N THR A 746 8.70 -3.11 10.05
CA THR A 746 8.19 -4.15 10.96
C THR A 746 8.88 -5.49 10.70
N PRO A 747 8.94 -6.41 11.69
CA PRO A 747 9.46 -7.75 11.46
C PRO A 747 8.73 -8.46 10.30
N GLN A 748 7.41 -8.36 10.22
CA GLN A 748 6.59 -8.95 9.15
C GLN A 748 7.02 -8.45 7.76
N VAL A 749 7.15 -7.13 7.59
CA VAL A 749 7.59 -6.54 6.31
C VAL A 749 9.00 -7.00 5.95
N LYS A 750 9.91 -7.13 6.92
CA LYS A 750 11.26 -7.66 6.66
C LYS A 750 11.24 -9.09 6.16
N GLU A 751 10.54 -10.01 6.84
CA GLU A 751 10.45 -11.40 6.38
C GLU A 751 9.73 -11.53 5.03
N ILE A 752 8.74 -10.67 4.75
CA ILE A 752 8.05 -10.61 3.45
C ILE A 752 8.99 -10.17 2.33
N VAL A 753 9.81 -9.13 2.55
CA VAL A 753 10.85 -8.69 1.60
C VAL A 753 11.84 -9.82 1.33
N ILE A 754 12.30 -10.51 2.37
CA ILE A 754 13.29 -11.59 2.25
C ILE A 754 12.71 -12.79 1.49
N LEU A 755 11.52 -13.27 1.88
CA LEU A 755 10.86 -14.39 1.18
C LEU A 755 10.53 -14.04 -0.29
N SER A 756 10.22 -12.78 -0.59
CA SER A 756 10.02 -12.31 -1.97
C SER A 756 11.28 -12.47 -2.82
N VAL A 757 12.47 -12.20 -2.28
CA VAL A 757 13.76 -12.41 -2.96
C VAL A 757 14.07 -13.91 -3.07
N GLY A 758 14.12 -14.61 -1.93
CA GLY A 758 14.55 -16.00 -1.86
C GLY A 758 13.68 -16.94 -2.70
N GLY A 759 12.36 -16.70 -2.76
CA GLY A 759 11.43 -17.45 -3.59
C GLY A 759 11.63 -17.20 -5.10
N LEU A 760 11.80 -15.95 -5.53
CA LEU A 760 12.10 -15.62 -6.93
C LEU A 760 13.45 -16.16 -7.39
N TRP A 761 14.45 -16.23 -6.50
CA TRP A 761 15.79 -16.77 -6.80
C TRP A 761 15.93 -18.28 -6.56
N GLY A 762 14.88 -18.97 -6.09
CA GLY A 762 14.92 -20.40 -5.77
C GLY A 762 15.99 -20.75 -4.73
N SER A 763 16.20 -19.87 -3.74
CA SER A 763 17.22 -20.00 -2.68
C SER A 763 16.66 -20.82 -1.52
N ALA A 764 16.65 -22.15 -1.67
CA ALA A 764 15.94 -23.05 -0.75
C ALA A 764 16.39 -22.93 0.72
N TYR A 765 17.67 -22.67 1.00
CA TYR A 765 18.16 -22.43 2.38
C TYR A 765 17.61 -21.13 2.96
N GLU A 766 17.53 -20.06 2.16
CA GLU A 766 17.01 -18.76 2.59
C GLU A 766 15.50 -18.84 2.82
N VAL A 767 14.77 -19.47 1.89
CA VAL A 767 13.35 -19.79 2.05
C VAL A 767 13.13 -20.60 3.34
N TYR A 768 13.81 -21.73 3.53
CA TYR A 768 13.74 -22.53 4.77
C TYR A 768 13.96 -21.68 6.04
N ALA A 769 15.00 -20.84 6.06
CA ALA A 769 15.33 -20.04 7.22
C ALA A 769 14.25 -18.99 7.53
N HIS A 770 13.75 -18.31 6.50
CA HIS A 770 12.81 -17.20 6.65
C HIS A 770 11.34 -17.63 6.70
N GLU A 771 10.97 -18.83 6.23
CA GLU A 771 9.67 -19.45 6.51
C GLU A 771 9.47 -19.64 8.03
N LEU A 772 10.52 -20.11 8.74
CA LEU A 772 10.50 -20.27 10.19
C LEU A 772 10.32 -18.93 10.92
N VAL A 773 11.04 -17.89 10.49
CA VAL A 773 11.01 -16.56 11.14
C VAL A 773 9.72 -15.80 10.82
N ALA A 774 9.22 -15.88 9.58
CA ALA A 774 7.93 -15.34 9.19
C ALA A 774 6.78 -15.94 10.01
N GLY A 775 6.82 -17.26 10.27
CA GLY A 775 5.88 -17.94 11.16
C GLY A 775 5.90 -17.41 12.60
N LEU A 776 7.10 -17.12 13.16
CA LEU A 776 7.24 -16.54 14.50
C LEU A 776 6.69 -15.11 14.61
N TYR A 777 6.73 -14.35 13.51
CA TYR A 777 6.13 -13.01 13.44
C TYR A 777 4.65 -13.03 12.98
N ASN A 778 4.05 -14.21 12.80
CA ASN A 778 2.65 -14.40 12.41
C ASN A 778 2.30 -13.88 11.00
N VAL A 779 3.27 -13.91 10.07
CA VAL A 779 2.95 -13.75 8.64
C VAL A 779 2.02 -14.92 8.22
N PRO A 780 0.93 -14.68 7.47
CA PRO A 780 -0.02 -15.73 7.10
C PRO A 780 0.64 -16.88 6.33
N GLN A 781 0.32 -18.13 6.68
CA GLN A 781 0.96 -19.31 6.08
C GLN A 781 0.76 -19.39 4.56
N ASP A 782 -0.39 -18.97 4.05
CA ASP A 782 -0.68 -18.91 2.61
C ASP A 782 0.20 -17.85 1.92
N ALA A 783 0.46 -16.72 2.57
CA ALA A 783 1.36 -15.68 2.07
C ALA A 783 2.81 -16.17 2.07
N ILE A 784 3.25 -16.85 3.15
CA ILE A 784 4.57 -17.50 3.24
C ILE A 784 4.75 -18.46 2.05
N ALA A 785 3.80 -19.36 1.81
CA ALA A 785 3.89 -20.37 0.74
C ALA A 785 3.89 -19.75 -0.68
N LEU A 786 3.14 -18.67 -0.90
CA LEU A 786 3.17 -17.94 -2.18
C LEU A 786 4.51 -17.23 -2.39
N LEU A 787 5.00 -16.49 -1.39
CA LEU A 787 6.29 -15.80 -1.45
C LEU A 787 7.45 -16.80 -1.66
N ALA A 788 7.50 -17.87 -0.86
CA ALA A 788 8.48 -18.95 -0.94
C ALA A 788 8.54 -19.65 -2.32
N SER A 789 7.46 -19.61 -3.08
CA SER A 789 7.37 -20.16 -4.45
C SER A 789 7.46 -19.10 -5.56
N GLY A 790 7.84 -17.86 -5.22
CA GLY A 790 7.98 -16.74 -6.16
C GLY A 790 6.65 -16.22 -6.73
N GLN A 791 5.53 -16.49 -6.05
CA GLN A 791 4.18 -16.10 -6.46
C GLN A 791 3.68 -14.86 -5.71
N ALA A 792 2.79 -14.10 -6.35
CA ALA A 792 2.21 -12.91 -5.75
C ALA A 792 1.21 -13.28 -4.62
N PRO A 793 1.35 -12.73 -3.39
CA PRO A 793 0.54 -13.11 -2.23
C PRO A 793 -0.88 -12.48 -2.22
N ILE A 794 -1.52 -12.41 -3.39
CA ILE A 794 -2.81 -11.72 -3.57
C ILE A 794 -3.92 -12.44 -2.80
N GLY A 795 -4.57 -11.71 -1.89
CA GLY A 795 -5.65 -12.25 -1.04
C GLY A 795 -5.19 -13.14 0.12
N ALA A 796 -3.87 -13.32 0.31
CA ALA A 796 -3.31 -14.24 1.29
C ALA A 796 -3.28 -13.71 2.75
N GLY A 797 -4.19 -12.79 3.10
CA GLY A 797 -4.35 -12.27 4.46
C GLY A 797 -3.33 -11.20 4.90
N LEU A 798 -2.45 -10.73 4.01
CA LEU A 798 -1.57 -9.58 4.27
C LEU A 798 -2.37 -8.28 4.42
N THR A 799 -1.81 -7.32 5.17
CA THR A 799 -2.26 -5.92 5.15
C THR A 799 -1.84 -5.21 3.86
N ASP A 800 -2.47 -4.07 3.56
CA ASP A 800 -2.19 -3.30 2.33
C ASP A 800 -0.70 -2.94 2.19
N ASN A 801 -0.06 -2.43 3.25
CA ASN A 801 1.38 -2.11 3.25
C ASN A 801 2.26 -3.35 3.06
N GLU A 802 1.91 -4.49 3.68
CA GLU A 802 2.65 -5.76 3.53
C GLU A 802 2.54 -6.32 2.10
N LEU A 803 1.37 -6.18 1.47
CA LEU A 803 1.16 -6.54 0.07
C LEU A 803 1.94 -5.61 -0.87
N ILE A 804 1.95 -4.29 -0.61
CA ILE A 804 2.75 -3.32 -1.36
C ILE A 804 4.25 -3.65 -1.26
N ALA A 805 4.77 -3.98 -0.07
CA ALA A 805 6.17 -4.38 0.08
C ALA A 805 6.51 -5.66 -0.71
N ALA A 806 5.64 -6.67 -0.68
CA ALA A 806 5.80 -7.88 -1.49
C ALA A 806 5.80 -7.56 -2.99
N GLN A 807 4.82 -6.81 -3.47
CA GLN A 807 4.68 -6.43 -4.88
C GLN A 807 5.88 -5.61 -5.37
N PHE A 808 6.29 -4.61 -4.59
CA PHE A 808 7.43 -3.74 -4.93
C PHE A 808 8.72 -4.56 -5.12
N VAL A 809 9.03 -5.46 -4.19
CA VAL A 809 10.22 -6.33 -4.29
C VAL A 809 10.08 -7.34 -5.43
N GLN A 810 8.89 -7.92 -5.62
CA GLN A 810 8.68 -8.90 -6.70
C GLN A 810 8.81 -8.26 -8.09
N GLU A 811 8.29 -7.05 -8.31
CA GLU A 811 8.47 -6.32 -9.58
C GLU A 811 9.94 -5.92 -9.77
N LEU A 812 10.58 -5.36 -8.74
CA LEU A 812 11.98 -4.93 -8.78
C LEU A 812 12.95 -6.07 -9.09
N VAL A 813 12.75 -7.24 -8.50
CA VAL A 813 13.63 -8.41 -8.68
C VAL A 813 13.35 -9.16 -9.99
N SER A 814 12.11 -9.13 -10.50
CA SER A 814 11.74 -9.84 -11.75
C SER A 814 11.87 -9.00 -13.03
N THR A 815 11.75 -7.67 -12.94
CA THR A 815 11.81 -6.76 -14.09
C THR A 815 13.04 -5.84 -14.09
N TYR A 816 13.78 -5.79 -12.99
CA TYR A 816 14.87 -4.85 -12.72
C TYR A 816 14.45 -3.37 -12.71
N ARG A 817 13.15 -3.07 -12.57
CA ARG A 817 12.54 -1.74 -12.41
C ARG A 817 11.32 -1.83 -11.48
N VAL A 818 10.75 -0.69 -11.11
CA VAL A 818 9.41 -0.59 -10.52
C VAL A 818 8.69 0.57 -11.22
N ASN A 819 7.44 0.38 -11.61
CA ASN A 819 6.59 1.42 -12.19
C ASN A 819 6.23 2.52 -11.17
N ASP A 820 5.85 3.70 -11.66
CA ASP A 820 5.65 4.90 -10.83
C ASP A 820 4.53 4.72 -9.80
N GLU A 821 3.42 4.05 -10.17
CA GLU A 821 2.28 3.80 -9.28
C GLU A 821 2.70 2.91 -8.08
N LEU A 822 3.44 1.83 -8.33
CA LEU A 822 3.91 0.94 -7.26
C LEU A 822 5.08 1.55 -6.46
N TYR A 823 5.95 2.35 -7.10
CA TYR A 823 6.99 3.11 -6.39
C TYR A 823 6.36 4.08 -5.38
N HIS A 824 5.44 4.92 -5.82
CA HIS A 824 4.79 5.90 -4.93
C HIS A 824 3.79 5.25 -3.95
N ALA A 825 3.20 4.10 -4.27
CA ALA A 825 2.45 3.32 -3.28
C ALA A 825 3.34 2.82 -2.14
N ALA A 826 4.56 2.37 -2.44
CA ALA A 826 5.56 2.00 -1.42
C ALA A 826 6.09 3.24 -0.67
N GLU A 827 6.30 4.36 -1.35
CA GLU A 827 6.65 5.64 -0.73
C GLU A 827 5.57 6.14 0.24
N ALA A 828 4.29 6.06 -0.12
CA ALA A 828 3.17 6.37 0.76
C ALA A 828 3.05 5.41 1.96
N ALA A 829 3.40 4.14 1.77
CA ALA A 829 3.34 3.11 2.80
C ALA A 829 4.49 3.16 3.82
N PHE A 830 5.66 3.69 3.43
CA PHE A 830 6.92 3.55 4.19
C PHE A 830 7.76 4.83 4.33
N GLY A 831 7.47 5.88 3.55
CA GLY A 831 8.31 7.08 3.40
C GLY A 831 9.66 6.79 2.74
N HIS A 832 10.39 7.84 2.34
CA HIS A 832 11.70 7.66 1.68
C HIS A 832 12.67 6.76 2.48
N GLN A 833 12.75 6.89 3.81
CA GLN A 833 13.62 6.04 4.63
C GLN A 833 13.18 4.57 4.61
N GLY A 834 11.90 4.27 4.79
CA GLY A 834 11.42 2.89 4.78
C GLY A 834 11.50 2.25 3.40
N LEU A 835 11.30 3.03 2.34
CA LEU A 835 11.52 2.59 0.96
C LEU A 835 12.99 2.26 0.71
N VAL A 836 13.93 3.12 1.14
CA VAL A 836 15.37 2.84 1.09
C VAL A 836 15.77 1.64 1.96
N ASP A 837 15.14 1.43 3.12
CA ASP A 837 15.34 0.24 3.95
C ASP A 837 14.88 -1.05 3.24
N ILE A 838 13.72 -1.03 2.55
CA ILE A 838 13.21 -2.17 1.74
C ILE A 838 14.16 -2.50 0.60
N ILE A 839 14.57 -1.48 -0.17
CA ILE A 839 15.46 -1.62 -1.33
C ILE A 839 16.81 -2.20 -0.88
N ASN A 840 17.41 -1.67 0.18
CA ASN A 840 18.68 -2.18 0.72
C ASN A 840 18.55 -3.59 1.31
N LEU A 841 17.42 -3.93 1.92
CA LEU A 841 17.15 -5.28 2.44
C LEU A 841 17.06 -6.28 1.28
N ALA A 842 16.27 -5.98 0.24
CA ALA A 842 16.18 -6.81 -0.95
C ALA A 842 17.54 -7.00 -1.63
N GLY A 843 18.32 -5.92 -1.78
CA GLY A 843 19.68 -5.97 -2.32
C GLY A 843 20.65 -6.81 -1.49
N THR A 844 20.53 -6.80 -0.17
CA THR A 844 21.33 -7.65 0.73
C THR A 844 21.00 -9.13 0.55
N TYR A 845 19.71 -9.46 0.48
CA TYR A 845 19.27 -10.86 0.35
C TYR A 845 19.43 -11.41 -1.08
N LEU A 846 19.48 -10.56 -2.12
CA LEU A 846 20.01 -10.98 -3.43
C LEU A 846 21.44 -11.51 -3.32
N GLY A 847 22.30 -10.82 -2.56
CA GLY A 847 23.66 -11.29 -2.26
C GLY A 847 23.68 -12.62 -1.50
N ALA A 848 22.83 -12.77 -0.48
CA ALA A 848 22.71 -14.01 0.30
C ALA A 848 22.23 -15.18 -0.57
N SER A 849 21.17 -14.98 -1.36
CA SER A 849 20.65 -15.95 -2.32
C SER A 849 21.70 -16.34 -3.36
N LEU A 850 22.46 -15.38 -3.88
CA LEU A 850 23.53 -15.64 -4.85
C LEU A 850 24.68 -16.47 -4.25
N VAL A 851 25.07 -16.23 -2.99
CA VAL A 851 26.00 -17.09 -2.23
C VAL A 851 25.45 -18.51 -2.07
N LEU A 852 24.24 -18.65 -1.56
CA LEU A 852 23.59 -19.94 -1.29
C LEU A 852 23.43 -20.77 -2.58
N ASN A 853 23.05 -20.12 -3.67
CA ASN A 853 22.83 -20.73 -4.96
C ASN A 853 24.12 -21.12 -5.69
N ALA A 854 25.15 -20.27 -5.70
CA ALA A 854 26.42 -20.54 -6.39
C ALA A 854 27.17 -21.73 -5.77
N PHE A 855 27.08 -21.88 -4.44
CA PHE A 855 27.69 -22.97 -3.68
C PHE A 855 26.77 -24.16 -3.43
N GLU A 856 25.54 -24.15 -3.95
CA GLU A 856 24.53 -25.21 -3.77
C GLU A 856 24.37 -25.67 -2.32
N ILE A 857 24.26 -24.69 -1.40
CA ILE A 857 24.21 -24.94 0.04
C ILE A 857 22.82 -25.53 0.40
N PRO A 858 22.75 -26.79 0.87
CA PRO A 858 21.47 -27.48 1.02
C PRO A 858 20.74 -27.08 2.30
N VAL A 859 19.43 -27.26 2.29
CA VAL A 859 18.58 -27.13 3.49
C VAL A 859 19.00 -28.19 4.53
N PRO A 860 19.27 -27.82 5.79
CA PRO A 860 19.53 -28.78 6.86
C PRO A 860 18.35 -29.73 7.08
N PRO A 861 18.58 -31.05 7.21
CA PRO A 861 17.50 -32.03 7.27
C PRO A 861 16.63 -31.84 8.52
N ASP A 862 15.32 -32.10 8.37
CA ASP A 862 14.34 -32.01 9.43
C ASP A 862 14.69 -32.88 10.64
N ALA A 863 14.79 -32.26 11.81
CA ALA A 863 15.01 -32.96 13.08
C ALA A 863 13.88 -33.95 13.45
N THR A 864 12.78 -33.97 12.71
CA THR A 864 11.58 -34.78 12.96
C THR A 864 11.60 -36.16 12.30
N THR A 865 12.47 -36.42 11.31
CA THR A 865 12.51 -37.70 10.57
C THR A 865 13.31 -38.81 11.27
N THR A 866 13.19 -38.93 12.60
CA THR A 866 13.79 -40.01 13.40
C THR A 866 12.78 -41.13 13.73
N ASN A 867 12.13 -41.68 12.70
CA ASN A 867 11.23 -42.84 12.81
C ASN A 867 11.47 -43.85 11.67
N GLY A 868 12.36 -44.85 11.86
CA GLY A 868 12.47 -45.98 10.92
C GLY A 868 13.73 -46.85 11.01
N ASN A 869 13.62 -47.98 11.73
CA ASN A 869 14.40 -49.23 11.55
C ASN A 869 15.95 -49.19 11.60
N SER A 870 16.51 -49.51 12.78
CA SER A 870 17.56 -50.54 12.92
C SER A 870 17.39 -51.34 14.21
#